data_AF-A0A1T4MPV8-F1
#
_entry.id   AF-A0A1T4MPV8-F1
#
_cell.length_a   1.000
_cell.length_b   1.000
_cell.length_c   1.000
_cell.angle_alpha   90.00
_cell.angle_beta   90.00
_cell.angle_gamma   90.00
#
_symmetry.space_group_name_H-M   'P 1'
#
loop_
_entity.id
_entity.type
_entity.pdbx_description
1 polymer ?
#
loop_
_entity_poly.entity_id
_entity_poly.type
_entity_poly.pdbx_seq_one_letter_code
_entity_poly.pdbx_strand_id
1 'polypeptide(L)'
;MSTILSHIQEKHLVFDGAMGTQLQAKGLPIGMEPELFNLSHPEIVKSIHEDYVKAGADVITANTFQANRTKITPEELKEIIPQAIQLAKSANPKFVAYDMGPTGQLLAPMGTLSFDDAYDLFKEQALLAEKSGADVILVETISDLLEAKIAILAVKENTNLPIFVTMTYQEDGRTFVGCDAVTATLALQDLGIDALGVNCSLGPKELSGIVEEILEYAQVPVMVQANAGLPSMENGQTVYKISAEEYAQFAKKLLEKGVRIIGGCCGTTPEFIKKLREIVDKQELVFLTPKCVTAVTSGLQTVFIEHGKLTLIGERINPTGKKRLKEALRAKDLAYVLKEAVAQVESGADILDVNVGLPEIDEAEMMKKVVSELQGLITVPLQIDSSEVSALESGARHYNGKPLINSVNGKTSSMESVFPIAKKYGGVVLGLCLDDSGIPETVEERFNVAKKIVETAESYGISRNNVMIDPLALPVSARQEQAEVTLGVIKRVTEELGVKTVIGLSNISFGLPNRSLLNSVFMTQAVGVGLTAPIMNTLDDFMMNIVRSLKVFTNQDKESAEYIANAQNSTISIGNKNVTTPEQKNDKKLTLKEMIISGRRELTAEETARLLDDFTPLEIVDHAIVPALNVVGDQFERGELFLPQLMQSAEATKNAQEVLKAKLLRDGAKASNQGKILLATVEGDIHDIGKNIVKMVLENYGYQIIDLGKDVPVAEVVRSVKEEKIELVGLSALMTTTVQNMKRTITALREAGCTCKVMVGGAVLNEEYKEFVGADFYSKDAMEGVRIAESVFGK
;
A
#
# COMPACT_ATOMS: atom_id res chain seq x y z
N MET A 1 -32.30 -10.33 -18.57
CA MET A 1 -31.81 -8.94 -18.46
C MET A 1 -30.32 -8.97 -18.72
N SER A 2 -29.76 -7.98 -19.43
CA SER A 2 -28.30 -7.85 -19.58
C SER A 2 -27.67 -7.61 -18.20
N THR A 3 -26.62 -8.34 -17.83
CA THR A 3 -25.83 -8.04 -16.63
C THR A 3 -24.96 -6.82 -16.86
N ILE A 4 -24.51 -6.14 -15.79
CA ILE A 4 -23.58 -5.01 -15.91
C ILE A 4 -22.28 -5.40 -16.65
N LEU A 5 -21.79 -6.62 -16.43
CA LEU A 5 -20.60 -7.17 -17.11
C LEU A 5 -20.82 -7.40 -18.62
N SER A 6 -22.00 -7.85 -19.03
CA SER A 6 -22.30 -7.92 -20.47
C SER A 6 -22.43 -6.52 -21.09
N HIS A 7 -22.94 -5.54 -20.32
CA HIS A 7 -23.14 -4.18 -20.80
C HIS A 7 -21.82 -3.45 -21.06
N ILE A 8 -20.88 -3.53 -20.13
CA ILE A 8 -19.59 -2.81 -20.20
C ILE A 8 -18.69 -3.31 -21.35
N GLN A 9 -18.89 -4.56 -21.78
CA GLN A 9 -18.18 -5.12 -22.93
C GLN A 9 -18.63 -4.48 -24.26
N GLU A 10 -19.91 -4.14 -24.37
CA GLU A 10 -20.53 -3.65 -25.60
C GLU A 10 -20.71 -2.13 -25.64
N LYS A 11 -20.75 -1.47 -24.47
CA LYS A 11 -21.03 -0.04 -24.33
C LYS A 11 -20.22 0.58 -23.21
N HIS A 12 -20.01 1.89 -23.30
CA HIS A 12 -19.57 2.67 -22.15
C HIS A 12 -20.66 2.69 -21.07
N LEU A 13 -20.24 2.74 -19.81
CA LEU A 13 -21.14 2.92 -18.66
C LEU A 13 -21.01 4.34 -18.12
N VAL A 14 -22.15 4.98 -17.86
CA VAL A 14 -22.22 6.27 -17.16
C VAL A 14 -22.71 6.04 -15.73
N PHE A 15 -21.86 6.27 -14.74
CA PHE A 15 -22.23 6.33 -13.33
C PHE A 15 -22.81 7.72 -12.99
N ASP A 16 -23.49 7.81 -11.87
CA ASP A 16 -24.01 9.06 -11.33
C ASP A 16 -22.91 9.98 -10.77
N GLY A 17 -23.34 11.08 -10.14
CA GLY A 17 -22.48 12.06 -9.50
C GLY A 17 -22.56 12.00 -7.98
N ALA A 18 -22.13 13.06 -7.30
CA ALA A 18 -22.08 13.07 -5.84
C ALA A 18 -23.45 12.95 -5.14
N MET A 19 -23.58 11.98 -4.24
CA MET A 19 -24.73 11.92 -3.31
C MET A 19 -24.61 12.97 -2.19
N GLY A 20 -23.46 13.04 -1.52
CA GLY A 20 -23.26 13.88 -0.34
C GLY A 20 -23.53 15.37 -0.58
N THR A 21 -22.96 15.96 -1.62
CA THR A 21 -23.17 17.39 -1.93
C THR A 21 -24.61 17.70 -2.35
N GLN A 22 -25.31 16.76 -2.99
CA GLN A 22 -26.73 16.91 -3.33
C GLN A 22 -27.61 16.84 -2.08
N LEU A 23 -27.30 15.96 -1.12
CA LEU A 23 -28.00 15.90 0.17
C LEU A 23 -27.81 17.19 0.98
N GLN A 24 -26.59 17.75 1.00
CA GLN A 24 -26.33 19.05 1.64
C GLN A 24 -27.16 20.17 1.02
N ALA A 25 -27.24 20.23 -0.31
CA ALA A 25 -28.07 21.22 -1.00
C ALA A 25 -29.57 21.05 -0.70
N LYS A 26 -30.00 19.83 -0.34
CA LYS A 26 -31.38 19.50 0.06
C LYS A 26 -31.58 19.46 1.58
N GLY A 27 -30.66 20.02 2.36
CA GLY A 27 -30.85 20.29 3.79
C GLY A 27 -30.32 19.23 4.75
N LEU A 28 -29.40 18.36 4.34
CA LEU A 28 -28.65 17.49 5.26
C LEU A 28 -27.98 18.33 6.36
N PRO A 29 -28.31 18.11 7.66
CA PRO A 29 -27.67 18.81 8.75
C PRO A 29 -26.16 18.55 8.78
N ILE A 30 -25.40 19.58 9.14
CA ILE A 30 -23.95 19.49 9.28
C ILE A 30 -23.60 18.45 10.34
N GLY A 31 -22.74 17.49 9.98
CA GLY A 31 -22.27 16.42 10.88
C GLY A 31 -23.23 15.23 11.04
N MET A 32 -24.36 15.21 10.33
CA MET A 32 -25.22 14.04 10.27
C MET A 32 -24.73 13.09 9.18
N GLU A 33 -24.72 11.78 9.47
CA GLU A 33 -24.33 10.78 8.50
C GLU A 33 -25.33 10.70 7.34
N PRO A 34 -24.88 10.83 6.07
CA PRO A 34 -25.74 10.80 4.90
C PRO A 34 -26.62 9.54 4.83
N GLU A 35 -26.12 8.41 5.29
CA GLU A 35 -26.81 7.12 5.23
C GLU A 35 -28.07 7.09 6.10
N LEU A 36 -28.15 7.90 7.16
CA LEU A 36 -29.35 8.02 8.01
C LEU A 36 -30.51 8.72 7.28
N PHE A 37 -30.25 9.46 6.20
CA PHE A 37 -31.29 10.02 5.35
C PHE A 37 -32.10 8.96 4.61
N ASN A 38 -31.55 7.76 4.43
CA ASN A 38 -32.29 6.64 3.84
C ASN A 38 -33.55 6.30 4.64
N LEU A 39 -33.49 6.44 5.96
CA LEU A 39 -34.61 6.18 6.88
C LEU A 39 -35.41 7.45 7.21
N SER A 40 -34.72 8.56 7.47
CA SER A 40 -35.37 9.79 7.95
C SER A 40 -36.01 10.64 6.86
N HIS A 41 -35.42 10.66 5.65
CA HIS A 41 -35.87 11.47 4.51
C HIS A 41 -35.78 10.68 3.18
N PRO A 42 -36.40 9.49 3.09
CA PRO A 42 -36.28 8.60 1.93
C PRO A 42 -36.72 9.25 0.61
N GLU A 43 -37.69 10.16 0.65
CA GLU A 43 -38.16 10.93 -0.50
C GLU A 43 -37.09 11.86 -1.08
N ILE A 44 -36.23 12.44 -0.24
CA ILE A 44 -35.13 13.30 -0.69
C ILE A 44 -34.08 12.46 -1.43
N VAL A 45 -33.64 11.36 -0.81
CA VAL A 45 -32.65 10.45 -1.39
C VAL A 45 -33.16 9.90 -2.73
N LYS A 46 -34.41 9.42 -2.77
CA LYS A 46 -35.04 8.94 -4.01
C LYS A 46 -35.08 10.03 -5.08
N SER A 47 -35.41 11.26 -4.74
CA SER A 47 -35.47 12.36 -5.71
C SER A 47 -34.12 12.61 -6.37
N ILE A 48 -33.01 12.52 -5.61
CA ILE A 48 -31.66 12.70 -6.13
C ILE A 48 -31.31 11.59 -7.11
N HIS A 49 -31.60 10.33 -6.76
CA HIS A 49 -31.42 9.20 -7.68
C HIS A 49 -32.24 9.39 -8.98
N GLU A 50 -33.51 9.78 -8.87
CA GLU A 50 -34.35 10.06 -10.05
C GLU A 50 -33.77 11.18 -10.92
N ASP A 51 -33.20 12.22 -10.32
CA ASP A 51 -32.58 13.33 -11.05
C ASP A 51 -31.35 12.86 -11.84
N TYR A 52 -30.52 11.96 -11.27
CA TYR A 52 -29.39 11.35 -12.00
C TYR A 52 -29.83 10.37 -13.09
N VAL A 53 -30.87 9.55 -12.85
CA VAL A 53 -31.43 8.68 -13.90
C VAL A 53 -31.97 9.51 -15.07
N LYS A 54 -32.71 10.59 -14.78
CA LYS A 54 -33.20 11.53 -15.81
C LYS A 54 -32.07 12.22 -16.57
N ALA A 55 -30.93 12.47 -15.91
CA ALA A 55 -29.73 13.00 -16.55
C ALA A 55 -29.03 11.98 -17.46
N GLY A 56 -29.34 10.69 -17.35
CA GLY A 56 -28.80 9.65 -18.22
C GLY A 56 -27.74 8.76 -17.57
N ALA A 57 -27.67 8.73 -16.23
CA ALA A 57 -26.90 7.71 -15.53
C ALA A 57 -27.45 6.30 -15.85
N ASP A 58 -26.54 5.38 -16.19
CA ASP A 58 -26.82 3.96 -16.34
C ASP A 58 -26.81 3.25 -14.99
N VAL A 59 -25.85 3.64 -14.13
CA VAL A 59 -25.64 3.07 -12.80
C VAL A 59 -25.88 4.14 -11.75
N ILE A 60 -26.66 3.79 -10.72
CA ILE A 60 -26.86 4.63 -9.54
C ILE A 60 -26.09 4.02 -8.37
N THR A 61 -25.31 4.84 -7.68
CA THR A 61 -24.65 4.48 -6.43
C THR A 61 -25.65 4.62 -5.28
N ALA A 62 -25.88 3.52 -4.53
CA ALA A 62 -26.72 3.58 -3.34
C ALA A 62 -26.06 4.48 -2.29
N ASN A 63 -26.86 5.21 -1.50
CA ASN A 63 -26.36 6.07 -0.43
C ASN A 63 -25.86 5.23 0.76
N THR A 64 -24.69 4.60 0.62
CA THR A 64 -24.11 3.62 1.56
C THR A 64 -22.60 3.80 1.79
N PHE A 65 -21.98 4.87 1.31
CA PHE A 65 -20.53 5.10 1.36
C PHE A 65 -19.89 4.77 2.71
N GLN A 66 -20.46 5.25 3.82
CA GLN A 66 -19.99 5.00 5.19
C GLN A 66 -20.84 3.99 5.98
N ALA A 67 -21.66 3.18 5.30
CA ALA A 67 -22.55 2.20 5.92
C ALA A 67 -21.80 0.98 6.49
N ASN A 68 -20.99 1.20 7.53
CA ASN A 68 -20.24 0.15 8.21
C ASN A 68 -20.30 0.29 9.74
N ARG A 69 -19.95 -0.81 10.44
CA ARG A 69 -20.11 -0.92 11.90
C ARG A 69 -19.19 -0.05 12.75
N THR A 70 -18.25 0.67 12.13
CA THR A 70 -17.46 1.68 12.84
C THR A 70 -18.20 3.02 12.97
N LYS A 71 -19.25 3.23 12.16
CA LYS A 71 -20.03 4.47 12.07
C LYS A 71 -21.46 4.29 12.53
N ILE A 72 -22.06 3.19 12.12
CA ILE A 72 -23.48 2.89 12.30
C ILE A 72 -23.60 1.59 13.09
N THR A 73 -24.60 1.48 13.97
CA THR A 73 -24.77 0.25 14.74
C THR A 73 -25.11 -0.96 13.84
N PRO A 74 -24.69 -2.19 14.18
CA PRO A 74 -25.01 -3.36 13.37
C PRO A 74 -26.51 -3.60 13.13
N GLU A 75 -27.35 -3.19 14.08
CA GLU A 75 -28.81 -3.23 13.95
C GLU A 75 -29.32 -2.23 12.90
N GLU A 76 -28.85 -0.98 12.95
CA GLU A 76 -29.22 0.05 11.97
C GLU A 76 -28.72 -0.28 10.56
N LEU A 77 -27.54 -0.89 10.41
CA LEU A 77 -27.02 -1.32 9.10
C LEU A 77 -27.97 -2.28 8.37
N LYS A 78 -28.62 -3.18 9.12
CA LYS A 78 -29.59 -4.15 8.57
C LYS A 78 -30.87 -3.48 8.07
N GLU A 79 -31.11 -2.23 8.42
CA GLU A 79 -32.24 -1.42 7.93
C GLU A 79 -31.79 -0.45 6.84
N ILE A 80 -30.66 0.24 7.06
CA ILE A 80 -30.13 1.28 6.18
C ILE A 80 -29.72 0.72 4.81
N ILE A 81 -28.94 -0.37 4.78
CA ILE A 81 -28.41 -0.91 3.51
C ILE A 81 -29.56 -1.39 2.59
N PRO A 82 -30.53 -2.21 3.08
CA PRO A 82 -31.66 -2.61 2.24
C PRO A 82 -32.50 -1.41 1.77
N GLN A 83 -32.73 -0.44 2.65
CA GLN A 83 -33.50 0.75 2.30
C GLN A 83 -32.79 1.60 1.23
N ALA A 84 -31.48 1.83 1.37
CA ALA A 84 -30.70 2.59 0.40
C ALA A 84 -30.76 1.96 -1.00
N ILE A 85 -30.57 0.64 -1.09
CA ILE A 85 -30.66 -0.10 -2.35
C ILE A 85 -32.09 -0.06 -2.92
N GLN A 86 -33.12 -0.17 -2.09
CA GLN A 86 -34.51 -0.06 -2.52
C GLN A 86 -34.83 1.34 -3.07
N LEU A 87 -34.33 2.40 -2.44
CA LEU A 87 -34.51 3.77 -2.89
C LEU A 87 -33.84 3.98 -4.27
N ALA A 88 -32.60 3.55 -4.43
CA ALA A 88 -31.90 3.58 -5.72
C ALA A 88 -32.65 2.81 -6.81
N LYS A 89 -33.12 1.59 -6.52
CA LYS A 89 -33.93 0.79 -7.46
C LYS A 89 -35.25 1.46 -7.83
N SER A 90 -35.88 2.16 -6.88
CA SER A 90 -37.17 2.80 -7.10
C SER A 90 -37.10 4.01 -8.06
N ALA A 91 -35.90 4.54 -8.30
CA ALA A 91 -35.63 5.52 -9.35
C ALA A 91 -35.54 4.88 -10.76
N ASN A 92 -35.62 3.54 -10.85
CA ASN A 92 -35.61 2.74 -12.08
C ASN A 92 -34.35 2.93 -12.97
N PRO A 93 -33.12 2.86 -12.42
CA PRO A 93 -31.89 2.86 -13.21
C PRO A 93 -31.72 1.53 -13.97
N LYS A 94 -30.69 1.43 -14.83
CA LYS A 94 -30.34 0.14 -15.44
C LYS A 94 -29.68 -0.80 -14.44
N PHE A 95 -28.82 -0.26 -13.58
CA PHE A 95 -28.10 -1.00 -12.54
C PHE A 95 -28.00 -0.17 -11.26
N VAL A 96 -27.91 -0.84 -10.11
CA VAL A 96 -27.63 -0.24 -8.80
C VAL A 96 -26.33 -0.79 -8.25
N ALA A 97 -25.39 0.10 -7.94
CA ALA A 97 -24.17 -0.22 -7.23
C ALA A 97 -24.39 -0.09 -5.72
N TYR A 98 -23.97 -1.10 -4.96
CA TYR A 98 -23.70 -0.88 -3.53
C TYR A 98 -22.39 -0.13 -3.42
N ASP A 99 -22.45 1.07 -2.87
CA ASP A 99 -21.30 1.93 -2.64
C ASP A 99 -20.64 1.54 -1.31
N MET A 100 -19.40 1.08 -1.38
CA MET A 100 -18.59 0.56 -0.28
C MET A 100 -17.34 1.43 -0.13
N GLY A 101 -17.40 2.44 0.74
CA GLY A 101 -16.26 3.30 1.06
C GLY A 101 -15.24 2.67 2.00
N PRO A 102 -14.14 3.39 2.31
CA PRO A 102 -13.12 2.93 3.24
C PRO A 102 -13.66 2.83 4.68
N THR A 103 -12.99 2.03 5.51
CA THR A 103 -13.33 1.90 6.94
C THR A 103 -13.06 3.18 7.75
N GLY A 104 -12.21 4.06 7.23
CA GLY A 104 -11.76 5.27 7.90
C GLY A 104 -10.76 5.02 9.03
N GLN A 105 -10.17 3.81 9.10
CA GLN A 105 -9.13 3.44 10.06
C GLN A 105 -7.88 2.91 9.33
N LEU A 106 -6.70 3.17 9.90
CA LEU A 106 -5.47 2.54 9.41
C LEU A 106 -5.43 1.06 9.81
N LEU A 107 -4.98 0.22 8.89
CA LEU A 107 -4.75 -1.21 9.12
C LEU A 107 -3.45 -1.46 9.88
N ALA A 108 -3.42 -2.49 10.72
CA ALA A 108 -2.20 -2.96 11.36
C ALA A 108 -1.14 -3.39 10.31
N PRO A 109 0.16 -3.11 10.53
CA PRO A 109 0.74 -2.54 11.76
C PRO A 109 0.71 -1.00 11.84
N MET A 110 0.27 -0.29 10.79
CA MET A 110 0.20 1.18 10.79
C MET A 110 -0.94 1.74 11.66
N GLY A 111 -1.97 0.95 11.92
CA GLY A 111 -3.06 1.31 12.80
C GLY A 111 -3.52 0.15 13.66
N THR A 112 -4.73 0.27 14.18
CA THR A 112 -5.29 -0.67 15.15
C THR A 112 -6.24 -1.68 14.51
N LEU A 113 -6.73 -1.44 13.29
CA LEU A 113 -7.68 -2.33 12.65
C LEU A 113 -6.95 -3.57 12.12
N SER A 114 -7.31 -4.74 12.63
CA SER A 114 -6.72 -6.00 12.16
C SER A 114 -7.27 -6.37 10.78
N PHE A 115 -6.51 -7.18 10.04
CA PHE A 115 -6.94 -7.75 8.77
C PHE A 115 -8.29 -8.47 8.90
N ASP A 116 -8.44 -9.28 9.95
CA ASP A 116 -9.61 -10.13 10.16
C ASP A 116 -10.85 -9.28 10.53
N ASP A 117 -10.68 -8.24 11.35
CA ASP A 117 -11.78 -7.32 11.71
C ASP A 117 -12.27 -6.50 10.51
N ALA A 118 -11.34 -6.03 9.67
CA ALA A 118 -11.64 -5.34 8.42
C ALA A 118 -12.36 -6.28 7.44
N TYR A 119 -11.90 -7.53 7.32
CA TYR A 119 -12.54 -8.55 6.49
C TYR A 119 -13.98 -8.78 6.91
N ASP A 120 -14.22 -9.01 8.21
CA ASP A 120 -15.57 -9.25 8.73
C ASP A 120 -16.49 -8.03 8.55
N LEU A 121 -15.93 -6.82 8.58
CA LEU A 121 -16.67 -5.57 8.36
C LEU A 121 -17.12 -5.43 6.91
N PHE A 122 -16.25 -5.73 5.94
CA PHE A 122 -16.62 -5.69 4.53
C PHE A 122 -17.54 -6.86 4.15
N LYS A 123 -17.35 -8.03 4.78
CA LYS A 123 -18.19 -9.21 4.57
C LYS A 123 -19.64 -8.97 4.99
N GLU A 124 -19.86 -8.34 6.15
CA GLU A 124 -21.20 -7.99 6.62
C GLU A 124 -21.95 -7.12 5.60
N GLN A 125 -21.28 -6.08 5.12
CA GLN A 125 -21.81 -5.18 4.09
C GLN A 125 -22.12 -5.91 2.78
N ALA A 126 -21.18 -6.71 2.27
CA ALA A 126 -21.34 -7.43 1.01
C ALA A 126 -22.54 -8.39 1.03
N LEU A 127 -22.72 -9.13 2.13
CA LEU A 127 -23.87 -10.02 2.30
C LEU A 127 -25.21 -9.27 2.34
N LEU A 128 -25.25 -8.10 3.00
CA LEU A 128 -26.45 -7.26 3.02
C LEU A 128 -26.75 -6.66 1.65
N ALA A 129 -25.71 -6.25 0.91
CA ALA A 129 -25.83 -5.70 -0.44
C ALA A 129 -26.42 -6.72 -1.43
N GLU A 130 -25.86 -7.94 -1.48
CA GLU A 130 -26.35 -9.01 -2.36
C GLU A 130 -27.78 -9.42 -2.00
N LYS A 131 -28.08 -9.59 -0.70
CA LYS A 131 -29.44 -9.93 -0.24
C LYS A 131 -30.48 -8.86 -0.60
N SER A 132 -30.08 -7.60 -0.63
CA SER A 132 -30.92 -6.45 -1.02
C SER A 132 -31.00 -6.29 -2.55
N GLY A 133 -30.17 -7.04 -3.27
CA GLY A 133 -30.16 -7.18 -4.72
C GLY A 133 -29.42 -6.05 -5.45
N ALA A 134 -28.31 -5.54 -4.89
CA ALA A 134 -27.38 -4.73 -5.69
C ALA A 134 -26.92 -5.52 -6.94
N ASP A 135 -26.60 -4.81 -8.02
CA ASP A 135 -26.13 -5.40 -9.28
C ASP A 135 -24.59 -5.50 -9.35
N VAL A 136 -23.89 -4.69 -8.55
CA VAL A 136 -22.43 -4.58 -8.47
C VAL A 136 -22.05 -4.01 -7.11
N ILE A 137 -20.87 -4.38 -6.59
CA ILE A 137 -20.24 -3.69 -5.47
C ILE A 137 -19.18 -2.73 -6.02
N LEU A 138 -19.31 -1.46 -5.70
CA LEU A 138 -18.29 -0.44 -5.95
C LEU A 138 -17.50 -0.23 -4.66
N VAL A 139 -16.28 -0.75 -4.60
CA VAL A 139 -15.33 -0.44 -3.53
C VAL A 139 -14.61 0.85 -3.94
N GLU A 140 -15.01 2.00 -3.41
CA GLU A 140 -14.48 3.29 -3.85
C GLU A 140 -13.74 4.10 -2.80
N THR A 141 -12.92 5.05 -3.29
CA THR A 141 -12.13 6.00 -2.50
C THR A 141 -11.15 5.30 -1.54
N ILE A 142 -10.65 4.12 -1.91
CA ILE A 142 -9.68 3.42 -1.07
C ILE A 142 -8.30 4.04 -1.21
N SER A 143 -7.64 4.26 -0.07
CA SER A 143 -6.31 4.88 0.01
C SER A 143 -5.20 3.91 0.43
N ASP A 144 -5.54 2.66 0.77
CA ASP A 144 -4.60 1.60 1.14
C ASP A 144 -4.86 0.34 0.30
N LEU A 145 -3.83 -0.15 -0.39
CA LEU A 145 -3.90 -1.34 -1.23
C LEU A 145 -4.30 -2.60 -0.41
N LEU A 146 -3.89 -2.70 0.85
CA LEU A 146 -4.27 -3.83 1.70
C LEU A 146 -5.76 -3.78 2.05
N GLU A 147 -6.30 -2.60 2.32
CA GLU A 147 -7.74 -2.41 2.59
C GLU A 147 -8.58 -2.80 1.37
N ALA A 148 -8.16 -2.36 0.18
CA ALA A 148 -8.80 -2.76 -1.07
C ALA A 148 -8.77 -4.29 -1.24
N LYS A 149 -7.62 -4.92 -1.00
CA LYS A 149 -7.49 -6.38 -1.04
C LYS A 149 -8.44 -7.08 -0.06
N ILE A 150 -8.53 -6.60 1.18
CA ILE A 150 -9.41 -7.17 2.20
C ILE A 150 -10.88 -7.06 1.75
N ALA A 151 -11.30 -5.90 1.25
CA ALA A 151 -12.65 -5.70 0.72
C ALA A 151 -12.95 -6.64 -0.45
N ILE A 152 -12.03 -6.78 -1.41
CA ILE A 152 -12.16 -7.71 -2.55
C ILE A 152 -12.32 -9.15 -2.05
N LEU A 153 -11.48 -9.59 -1.12
CA LEU A 153 -11.57 -10.94 -0.56
C LEU A 153 -12.92 -11.15 0.16
N ALA A 154 -13.35 -10.18 0.96
CA ALA A 154 -14.63 -10.25 1.66
C ALA A 154 -15.82 -10.35 0.69
N VAL A 155 -15.80 -9.60 -0.40
CA VAL A 155 -16.83 -9.64 -1.44
C VAL A 155 -16.81 -10.97 -2.19
N LYS A 156 -15.65 -11.36 -2.74
CA LYS A 156 -15.54 -12.53 -3.62
C LYS A 156 -15.69 -13.87 -2.91
N GLU A 157 -15.39 -13.94 -1.62
CA GLU A 157 -15.55 -15.16 -0.83
C GLU A 157 -16.98 -15.37 -0.34
N ASN A 158 -17.82 -14.33 -0.38
CA ASN A 158 -19.15 -14.36 0.26
C ASN A 158 -20.31 -13.98 -0.65
N THR A 159 -20.04 -13.49 -1.87
CA THR A 159 -21.07 -13.07 -2.84
C THR A 159 -20.69 -13.46 -4.28
N ASN A 160 -21.64 -13.39 -5.20
CA ASN A 160 -21.42 -13.55 -6.64
C ASN A 160 -21.51 -12.22 -7.41
N LEU A 161 -21.54 -11.09 -6.69
CA LEU A 161 -21.65 -9.79 -7.32
C LEU A 161 -20.35 -9.42 -8.03
N PRO A 162 -20.44 -8.78 -9.21
CA PRO A 162 -19.31 -8.10 -9.80
C PRO A 162 -18.72 -7.05 -8.85
N ILE A 163 -17.42 -6.83 -8.94
CA ILE A 163 -16.70 -5.87 -8.09
C ILE A 163 -15.92 -4.87 -8.93
N PHE A 164 -16.22 -3.59 -8.73
CA PHE A 164 -15.47 -2.47 -9.27
C PHE A 164 -14.67 -1.83 -8.14
N VAL A 165 -13.43 -1.45 -8.39
CA VAL A 165 -12.55 -0.90 -7.35
C VAL A 165 -11.93 0.41 -7.81
N THR A 166 -12.07 1.47 -7.02
CA THR A 166 -11.34 2.71 -7.25
C THR A 166 -10.41 3.04 -6.11
N MET A 167 -9.21 3.45 -6.49
CA MET A 167 -8.22 4.04 -5.60
C MET A 167 -8.28 5.56 -5.72
N THR A 168 -7.90 6.26 -4.66
CA THR A 168 -7.80 7.74 -4.66
C THR A 168 -6.35 8.18 -4.53
N TYR A 169 -5.95 9.17 -5.33
CA TYR A 169 -4.57 9.62 -5.48
C TYR A 169 -4.44 11.12 -5.21
N GLN A 170 -3.26 11.50 -4.72
CA GLN A 170 -2.83 12.88 -4.57
C GLN A 170 -2.18 13.38 -5.88
N GLU A 171 -1.84 14.66 -5.95
CA GLU A 171 -1.24 15.29 -7.15
C GLU A 171 0.11 14.66 -7.55
N ASP A 172 0.80 14.01 -6.61
CA ASP A 172 2.06 13.29 -6.83
C ASP A 172 1.88 11.91 -7.49
N GLY A 173 0.64 11.50 -7.78
CA GLY A 173 0.32 10.20 -8.37
C GLY A 173 0.29 9.05 -7.37
N ARG A 174 0.32 9.31 -6.06
CA ARG A 174 0.31 8.29 -5.01
C ARG A 174 -0.92 8.40 -4.12
N THR A 175 -1.35 7.26 -3.61
CA THR A 175 -2.36 7.17 -2.55
C THR A 175 -1.83 7.77 -1.24
N PHE A 176 -2.72 7.99 -0.27
CA PHE A 176 -2.33 8.51 1.05
C PHE A 176 -1.22 7.69 1.73
N VAL A 177 -1.21 6.36 1.57
CA VAL A 177 -0.18 5.50 2.17
C VAL A 177 1.05 5.29 1.27
N GLY A 178 1.10 5.93 0.10
CA GLY A 178 2.26 5.93 -0.81
C GLY A 178 2.20 4.94 -1.97
N CYS A 179 1.13 4.16 -2.12
CA CYS A 179 0.95 3.25 -3.26
C CYS A 179 0.77 4.02 -4.58
N ASP A 180 1.54 3.68 -5.61
CA ASP A 180 1.39 4.25 -6.96
C ASP A 180 0.34 3.51 -7.81
N ALA A 181 -0.06 4.13 -8.92
CA ALA A 181 -1.14 3.64 -9.77
C ALA A 181 -0.82 2.32 -10.50
N VAL A 182 0.43 2.13 -10.91
CA VAL A 182 0.89 0.91 -11.59
C VAL A 182 0.89 -0.27 -10.61
N THR A 183 1.40 -0.06 -9.41
CA THR A 183 1.40 -1.03 -8.30
C THR A 183 -0.01 -1.48 -7.96
N ALA A 184 -0.94 -0.53 -7.76
CA ALA A 184 -2.33 -0.86 -7.50
C ALA A 184 -2.98 -1.62 -8.67
N THR A 185 -2.76 -1.18 -9.92
CA THR A 185 -3.32 -1.81 -11.11
C THR A 185 -2.91 -3.29 -11.20
N LEU A 186 -1.61 -3.59 -11.10
CA LEU A 186 -1.07 -4.94 -11.23
C LEU A 186 -1.51 -5.87 -10.09
N ALA A 187 -1.62 -5.34 -8.87
CA ALA A 187 -2.06 -6.12 -7.71
C ALA A 187 -3.57 -6.39 -7.72
N LEU A 188 -4.38 -5.35 -7.94
CA LEU A 188 -5.84 -5.43 -7.83
C LEU A 188 -6.47 -6.27 -8.95
N GLN A 189 -6.01 -6.12 -10.21
CA GLN A 189 -6.57 -6.90 -11.31
C GLN A 189 -6.38 -8.41 -11.13
N ASP A 190 -5.27 -8.82 -10.50
CA ASP A 190 -4.92 -10.23 -10.29
C ASP A 190 -5.72 -10.87 -9.14
N LEU A 191 -6.38 -10.05 -8.29
CA LEU A 191 -7.42 -10.51 -7.37
C LEU A 191 -8.74 -10.83 -8.11
N GLY A 192 -8.79 -10.60 -9.42
CA GLY A 192 -9.90 -10.92 -10.31
C GLY A 192 -11.11 -10.01 -10.12
N ILE A 193 -10.86 -8.71 -9.97
CA ILE A 193 -11.90 -7.68 -10.02
C ILE A 193 -12.39 -7.47 -11.45
N ASP A 194 -13.56 -6.85 -11.62
CA ASP A 194 -14.21 -6.70 -12.92
C ASP A 194 -13.96 -5.34 -13.59
N ALA A 195 -13.61 -4.32 -12.79
CA ALA A 195 -13.13 -3.03 -13.27
C ALA A 195 -12.27 -2.38 -12.18
N LEU A 196 -11.34 -1.52 -12.60
CA LEU A 196 -10.54 -0.72 -11.68
C LEU A 196 -10.42 0.73 -12.14
N GLY A 197 -10.06 1.64 -11.25
CA GLY A 197 -9.79 3.00 -11.67
C GLY A 197 -9.60 4.00 -10.55
N VAL A 198 -10.01 5.23 -10.82
CA VAL A 198 -9.76 6.37 -9.94
C VAL A 198 -11.03 7.16 -9.67
N ASN A 199 -11.18 7.62 -8.43
CA ASN A 199 -12.22 8.56 -8.07
C ASN A 199 -11.73 9.57 -7.02
N CYS A 200 -12.47 10.67 -6.90
CA CYS A 200 -12.24 11.71 -5.89
C CYS A 200 -10.85 12.39 -5.96
N SER A 201 -10.52 13.17 -4.93
CA SER A 201 -9.33 14.01 -4.69
C SER A 201 -9.04 15.09 -5.75
N LEU A 202 -8.99 14.70 -7.02
CA LEU A 202 -8.49 15.50 -8.13
C LEU A 202 -9.58 15.75 -9.18
N GLY A 203 -9.37 16.80 -9.97
CA GLY A 203 -10.17 17.07 -11.17
C GLY A 203 -9.79 16.14 -12.32
N PRO A 204 -10.59 16.14 -13.41
CA PRO A 204 -10.36 15.25 -14.54
C PRO A 204 -9.08 15.58 -15.33
N LYS A 205 -8.55 16.80 -15.20
CA LYS A 205 -7.29 17.21 -15.82
C LYS A 205 -6.10 16.60 -15.10
N GLU A 206 -6.08 16.74 -13.78
CA GLU A 206 -5.01 16.27 -12.90
C GLU A 206 -4.94 14.72 -12.91
N LEU A 207 -6.08 14.05 -13.01
CA LEU A 207 -6.14 12.58 -13.11
C LEU A 207 -5.66 12.00 -14.44
N SER A 208 -5.51 12.80 -15.51
CA SER A 208 -5.19 12.25 -16.85
C SER A 208 -3.87 11.48 -16.87
N GLY A 209 -2.83 11.95 -16.18
CA GLY A 209 -1.53 11.26 -16.14
C GLY A 209 -1.63 9.91 -15.45
N ILE A 210 -2.29 9.88 -14.29
CA ILE A 210 -2.53 8.66 -13.51
C ILE A 210 -3.35 7.64 -14.33
N VAL A 211 -4.39 8.10 -15.03
CA VAL A 211 -5.24 7.22 -15.86
C VAL A 211 -4.47 6.66 -17.06
N GLU A 212 -3.53 7.42 -17.64
CA GLU A 212 -2.66 6.92 -18.71
C GLU A 212 -1.76 5.77 -18.23
N GLU A 213 -1.16 5.90 -17.05
CA GLU A 213 -0.36 4.82 -16.44
C GLU A 213 -1.21 3.58 -16.16
N ILE A 214 -2.45 3.77 -15.68
CA ILE A 214 -3.38 2.65 -15.46
C ILE A 214 -3.72 1.95 -16.78
N LEU A 215 -4.09 2.70 -17.82
CA LEU A 215 -4.47 2.16 -19.14
C LEU A 215 -3.33 1.39 -19.81
N GLU A 216 -2.08 1.70 -19.47
CA GLU A 216 -0.91 0.99 -20.00
C GLU A 216 -0.86 -0.48 -19.55
N TYR A 217 -1.35 -0.80 -18.35
CA TYR A 217 -1.25 -2.14 -17.75
C TYR A 217 -2.59 -2.84 -17.51
N ALA A 218 -3.68 -2.08 -17.37
CA ALA A 218 -4.98 -2.61 -16.97
C ALA A 218 -5.55 -3.59 -18.00
N GLN A 219 -5.71 -4.86 -17.60
CA GLN A 219 -6.36 -5.90 -18.40
C GLN A 219 -7.88 -5.97 -18.18
N VAL A 220 -8.40 -5.16 -17.25
CA VAL A 220 -9.81 -5.00 -16.95
C VAL A 220 -10.26 -3.59 -17.35
N PRO A 221 -11.57 -3.36 -17.60
CA PRO A 221 -12.12 -2.04 -17.85
C PRO A 221 -11.66 -0.98 -16.83
N VAL A 222 -11.28 0.19 -17.35
CA VAL A 222 -10.86 1.33 -16.51
C VAL A 222 -12.02 2.29 -16.27
N MET A 223 -12.17 2.74 -15.02
CA MET A 223 -13.20 3.70 -14.60
C MET A 223 -12.63 5.02 -14.07
N VAL A 224 -13.35 6.13 -14.29
CA VAL A 224 -12.96 7.45 -13.79
C VAL A 224 -14.19 8.21 -13.25
N GLN A 225 -14.13 8.61 -11.99
CA GLN A 225 -15.13 9.47 -11.33
C GLN A 225 -14.44 10.67 -10.65
N ALA A 226 -14.07 11.67 -11.45
CA ALA A 226 -13.32 12.83 -10.97
C ALA A 226 -14.21 13.83 -10.19
N ASN A 227 -13.60 14.64 -9.33
CA ASN A 227 -14.26 15.80 -8.72
C ASN A 227 -14.55 16.88 -9.77
N ALA A 228 -15.50 17.77 -9.48
CA ALA A 228 -15.77 18.96 -10.29
C ALA A 228 -14.65 20.05 -10.16
N GLY A 229 -13.39 19.62 -10.17
CA GLY A 229 -12.22 20.43 -9.86
C GLY A 229 -11.89 20.43 -8.37
N LEU A 230 -10.84 21.16 -8.00
CA LEU A 230 -10.45 21.32 -6.60
C LEU A 230 -11.48 22.19 -5.86
N PRO A 231 -11.84 21.84 -4.61
CA PRO A 231 -12.77 22.63 -3.82
C PRO A 231 -12.17 24.01 -3.49
N SER A 232 -12.98 25.05 -3.60
CA SER A 232 -12.62 26.42 -3.21
C SER A 232 -13.72 27.04 -2.36
N MET A 233 -13.42 28.11 -1.62
CA MET A 233 -14.42 28.79 -0.78
C MET A 233 -14.86 30.10 -1.37
N GLU A 234 -16.16 30.23 -1.62
CA GLU A 234 -16.78 31.50 -2.03
C GLU A 234 -18.01 31.78 -1.16
N ASN A 235 -18.07 32.96 -0.54
CA ASN A 235 -19.18 33.40 0.32
C ASN A 235 -19.58 32.40 1.44
N GLY A 236 -18.63 31.59 1.93
CA GLY A 236 -18.90 30.62 2.99
C GLY A 236 -19.50 29.29 2.52
N GLN A 237 -19.52 29.03 1.20
CA GLN A 237 -19.90 27.76 0.61
C GLN A 237 -18.73 27.17 -0.18
N THR A 238 -18.60 25.85 -0.15
CA THR A 238 -17.63 25.14 -1.00
C THR A 238 -18.12 25.17 -2.45
N VAL A 239 -17.35 25.82 -3.32
CA VAL A 239 -17.63 25.93 -4.76
C VAL A 239 -16.58 25.18 -5.55
N TYR A 240 -17.06 24.47 -6.56
CA TYR A 240 -16.27 23.72 -7.54
C TYR A 240 -16.23 24.52 -8.84
N LYS A 241 -15.03 24.83 -9.33
CA LYS A 241 -14.83 25.84 -10.38
C LYS A 241 -14.95 25.31 -11.81
N ILE A 242 -15.01 23.98 -12.02
CA ILE A 242 -15.12 23.43 -13.37
C ILE A 242 -16.58 23.45 -13.84
N SER A 243 -16.82 23.87 -15.07
CA SER A 243 -18.14 23.76 -15.69
C SER A 243 -18.46 22.32 -16.15
N ALA A 244 -19.74 22.00 -16.32
CA ALA A 244 -20.17 20.72 -16.86
C ALA A 244 -19.64 20.49 -18.29
N GLU A 245 -19.58 21.53 -19.12
CA GLU A 245 -18.97 21.48 -20.45
C GLU A 245 -17.49 21.13 -20.43
N GLU A 246 -16.71 21.81 -19.58
CA GLU A 246 -15.27 21.55 -19.45
C GLU A 246 -15.01 20.13 -18.94
N TYR A 247 -15.75 19.71 -17.90
CA TYR A 247 -15.65 18.36 -17.36
C TYR A 247 -15.90 17.30 -18.45
N ALA A 248 -16.95 17.49 -19.24
CA ALA A 248 -17.31 16.57 -20.30
C ALA A 248 -16.25 16.54 -21.41
N GLN A 249 -15.64 17.67 -21.76
CA GLN A 249 -14.52 17.69 -22.72
C GLN A 249 -13.30 16.88 -22.23
N PHE A 250 -12.98 16.91 -20.94
CA PHE A 250 -11.92 16.05 -20.39
C PHE A 250 -12.33 14.58 -20.42
N ALA A 251 -13.56 14.25 -20.00
CA ALA A 251 -14.08 12.90 -20.06
C ALA A 251 -14.02 12.32 -21.48
N LYS A 252 -14.34 13.14 -22.51
CA LYS A 252 -14.20 12.74 -23.92
C LYS A 252 -12.78 12.26 -24.25
N LYS A 253 -11.76 13.02 -23.85
CA LYS A 253 -10.35 12.65 -24.10
C LYS A 253 -9.98 11.35 -23.40
N LEU A 254 -10.51 11.09 -22.21
CA LEU A 254 -10.29 9.84 -21.48
C LEU A 254 -10.97 8.66 -22.17
N LEU A 255 -12.20 8.83 -22.67
CA LEU A 255 -12.88 7.80 -23.46
C LEU A 255 -12.12 7.49 -24.76
N GLU A 256 -11.62 8.52 -25.45
CA GLU A 256 -10.76 8.39 -26.65
C GLU A 256 -9.45 7.62 -26.36
N LYS A 257 -8.97 7.64 -25.10
CA LYS A 257 -7.80 6.86 -24.65
C LYS A 257 -8.12 5.43 -24.24
N GLY A 258 -9.39 5.05 -24.10
CA GLY A 258 -9.79 3.69 -23.72
C GLY A 258 -10.48 3.55 -22.37
N VAL A 259 -10.73 4.65 -21.63
CA VAL A 259 -11.57 4.60 -20.42
C VAL A 259 -12.95 4.06 -20.79
N ARG A 260 -13.44 3.13 -19.97
CA ARG A 260 -14.68 2.39 -20.27
C ARG A 260 -15.88 2.88 -19.48
N ILE A 261 -15.65 3.27 -18.23
CA ILE A 261 -16.68 3.75 -17.31
C ILE A 261 -16.34 5.19 -16.93
N ILE A 262 -17.33 6.07 -16.95
CA ILE A 262 -17.18 7.45 -16.46
C ILE A 262 -18.33 7.80 -15.52
N GLY A 263 -18.10 8.69 -14.58
CA GLY A 263 -19.13 9.27 -13.73
C GLY A 263 -18.60 10.53 -13.06
N GLY A 264 -19.20 10.93 -11.96
CA GLY A 264 -18.74 12.07 -11.15
C GLY A 264 -18.54 11.71 -9.69
N CYS A 265 -17.70 12.48 -9.00
CA CYS A 265 -17.56 12.44 -7.54
C CYS A 265 -17.92 13.83 -6.97
N CYS A 266 -17.22 14.33 -5.95
CA CYS A 266 -17.58 15.55 -5.23
C CYS A 266 -17.76 16.77 -6.15
N GLY A 267 -18.85 17.50 -5.94
CA GLY A 267 -19.22 18.70 -6.70
C GLY A 267 -19.96 18.44 -8.02
N THR A 268 -20.06 17.19 -8.49
CA THR A 268 -20.78 16.87 -9.73
C THR A 268 -22.29 16.78 -9.51
N THR A 269 -23.06 17.39 -10.40
CA THR A 269 -24.54 17.46 -10.33
C THR A 269 -25.18 16.69 -11.50
N PRO A 270 -26.52 16.51 -11.54
CA PRO A 270 -27.20 15.93 -12.71
C PRO A 270 -26.87 16.65 -14.03
N GLU A 271 -26.51 17.93 -14.01
CA GLU A 271 -26.07 18.66 -15.21
C GLU A 271 -24.79 18.07 -15.80
N PHE A 272 -23.81 17.71 -14.96
CA PHE A 272 -22.57 17.06 -15.39
C PHE A 272 -22.85 15.72 -16.05
N ILE A 273 -23.67 14.89 -15.41
CA ILE A 273 -24.02 13.56 -15.91
C ILE A 273 -24.74 13.64 -17.26
N LYS A 274 -25.61 14.64 -17.44
CA LYS A 274 -26.24 14.91 -18.73
C LYS A 274 -25.22 15.22 -19.83
N LYS A 275 -24.22 16.06 -19.54
CA LYS A 275 -23.14 16.36 -20.51
C LYS A 275 -22.26 15.14 -20.79
N LEU A 276 -21.99 14.31 -19.78
CA LEU A 276 -21.29 13.04 -19.98
C LEU A 276 -22.07 12.12 -20.92
N ARG A 277 -23.37 11.94 -20.69
CA ARG A 277 -24.26 11.13 -21.56
C ARG A 277 -24.24 11.61 -23.00
N GLU A 278 -24.35 12.93 -23.24
CA GLU A 278 -24.31 13.53 -24.58
C GLU A 278 -23.02 13.22 -25.36
N ILE A 279 -21.89 13.04 -24.65
CA ILE A 279 -20.60 12.66 -25.23
C ILE A 279 -20.53 11.17 -25.45
N VAL A 280 -20.90 10.37 -24.44
CA VAL A 280 -20.84 8.91 -24.49
C VAL A 280 -21.72 8.35 -25.61
N ASP A 281 -22.90 8.93 -25.86
CA ASP A 281 -23.78 8.53 -26.97
C ASP A 281 -23.15 8.68 -28.36
N LYS A 282 -22.10 9.49 -28.49
CA LYS A 282 -21.42 9.77 -29.76
C LYS A 282 -20.03 9.13 -29.82
N GLN A 283 -19.61 8.46 -28.76
CA GLN A 283 -18.26 7.93 -28.63
C GLN A 283 -18.24 6.43 -28.90
N GLU A 284 -17.33 6.00 -29.78
CA GLU A 284 -17.07 4.59 -30.01
C GLU A 284 -16.13 4.03 -28.96
N LEU A 285 -16.30 2.73 -28.67
CA LEU A 285 -15.43 2.00 -27.76
C LEU A 285 -14.02 1.88 -28.32
N VAL A 286 -13.03 2.29 -27.52
CA VAL A 286 -11.61 2.05 -27.81
C VAL A 286 -11.15 0.80 -27.05
N PHE A 287 -10.61 -0.17 -27.77
CA PHE A 287 -10.04 -1.39 -27.21
C PHE A 287 -8.51 -1.31 -27.23
N LEU A 288 -7.91 -1.39 -26.04
CA LEU A 288 -6.46 -1.33 -25.89
C LEU A 288 -5.85 -2.73 -25.94
N THR A 289 -4.54 -2.77 -26.21
CA THR A 289 -3.69 -3.95 -25.98
C THR A 289 -2.71 -3.59 -24.86
N PRO A 290 -3.08 -3.80 -23.59
CA PRO A 290 -2.23 -3.45 -22.45
C PRO A 290 -0.90 -4.19 -22.47
N LYS A 291 0.12 -3.61 -21.84
CA LYS A 291 1.43 -4.25 -21.68
C LYS A 291 1.29 -5.49 -20.80
N CYS A 292 1.72 -6.61 -21.36
CA CYS A 292 1.86 -7.87 -20.64
C CYS A 292 3.24 -7.93 -19.97
N VAL A 293 3.29 -7.98 -18.64
CA VAL A 293 4.53 -7.94 -17.86
C VAL A 293 4.58 -9.04 -16.81
N THR A 294 5.78 -9.51 -16.49
CA THR A 294 6.05 -10.27 -15.26
C THR A 294 6.47 -9.28 -14.18
N ALA A 295 5.66 -9.15 -13.15
CA ALA A 295 5.91 -8.19 -12.08
C ALA A 295 5.35 -8.71 -10.76
N VAL A 296 6.06 -8.38 -9.69
CA VAL A 296 5.64 -8.58 -8.29
C VAL A 296 5.62 -7.23 -7.60
N THR A 297 4.79 -7.08 -6.59
CA THR A 297 4.61 -5.78 -5.93
C THR A 297 4.58 -5.92 -4.42
N SER A 298 5.09 -4.92 -3.74
CA SER A 298 4.73 -4.63 -2.35
C SER A 298 3.48 -3.75 -2.33
N GLY A 299 3.14 -3.20 -1.16
CA GLY A 299 2.12 -2.17 -1.03
C GLY A 299 2.49 -0.84 -1.67
N LEU A 300 3.78 -0.60 -1.97
CA LEU A 300 4.31 0.72 -2.31
C LEU A 300 5.01 0.80 -3.67
N GLN A 301 5.51 -0.32 -4.18
CA GLN A 301 6.25 -0.33 -5.44
C GLN A 301 6.15 -1.66 -6.18
N THR A 302 6.40 -1.57 -7.49
CA THR A 302 6.44 -2.69 -8.43
C THR A 302 7.87 -3.04 -8.81
N VAL A 303 8.20 -4.32 -8.81
CA VAL A 303 9.43 -4.85 -9.39
C VAL A 303 9.08 -5.62 -10.66
N PHE A 304 9.44 -5.03 -11.81
CA PHE A 304 9.36 -5.67 -13.11
C PHE A 304 10.51 -6.64 -13.32
N ILE A 305 10.20 -7.86 -13.74
CA ILE A 305 11.16 -8.92 -14.02
C ILE A 305 11.21 -9.15 -15.53
N GLU A 306 12.34 -8.78 -16.14
CA GLU A 306 12.47 -8.70 -17.60
C GLU A 306 13.72 -9.44 -18.06
N HIS A 307 13.69 -9.98 -19.29
CA HIS A 307 14.90 -10.55 -19.88
C HIS A 307 15.94 -9.46 -20.11
N GLY A 308 17.21 -9.78 -19.85
CA GLY A 308 18.29 -8.81 -19.93
C GLY A 308 18.35 -7.84 -18.75
N LYS A 309 17.43 -7.93 -17.78
CA LYS A 309 17.50 -7.21 -16.50
C LYS A 309 17.70 -8.22 -15.38
N LEU A 310 18.61 -7.93 -14.46
CA LEU A 310 18.97 -8.80 -13.34
C LEU A 310 18.22 -8.33 -12.10
N THR A 311 17.28 -9.14 -11.63
CA THR A 311 16.49 -8.89 -10.42
C THR A 311 16.97 -9.81 -9.29
N LEU A 312 17.45 -9.25 -8.19
CA LEU A 312 18.03 -10.05 -7.11
C LEU A 312 16.97 -10.47 -6.09
N ILE A 313 16.95 -11.77 -5.76
CA ILE A 313 16.12 -12.32 -4.67
C ILE A 313 17.04 -12.67 -3.48
N GLY A 314 16.86 -12.00 -2.35
CA GLY A 314 17.68 -12.24 -1.14
C GLY A 314 17.26 -13.51 -0.40
N GLU A 315 18.20 -14.42 -0.12
CA GLU A 315 17.95 -15.77 0.44
C GLU A 315 18.07 -15.93 1.98
N ARG A 316 18.32 -14.83 2.71
CA ARG A 316 18.78 -14.93 4.10
C ARG A 316 17.68 -15.29 5.10
N ILE A 317 16.41 -15.01 4.81
CA ILE A 317 15.28 -15.38 5.65
C ILE A 317 14.84 -16.81 5.30
N ASN A 318 15.71 -17.77 5.64
CA ASN A 318 15.46 -19.19 5.45
C ASN A 318 16.18 -19.97 6.56
N PRO A 319 15.46 -20.68 7.46
CA PRO A 319 16.03 -21.34 8.63
C PRO A 319 16.95 -22.52 8.31
N THR A 320 16.95 -23.02 7.06
CA THR A 320 17.75 -24.17 6.65
C THR A 320 19.24 -23.94 6.90
N GLY A 321 19.85 -24.78 7.74
CA GLY A 321 21.26 -24.65 8.15
C GLY A 321 21.62 -23.45 9.04
N LYS A 322 20.65 -22.59 9.43
CA LYS A 322 20.92 -21.34 10.18
C LYS A 322 20.44 -21.41 11.63
N LYS A 323 21.29 -21.93 12.53
CA LYS A 323 20.96 -22.16 13.95
C LYS A 323 20.29 -20.95 14.64
N ARG A 324 20.85 -19.75 14.47
CA ARG A 324 20.32 -18.51 15.08
C ARG A 324 18.92 -18.15 14.60
N LEU A 325 18.65 -18.28 13.28
CA LEU A 325 17.31 -18.04 12.73
C LEU A 325 16.30 -19.06 13.25
N LYS A 326 16.71 -20.34 13.37
CA LYS A 326 15.85 -21.38 13.96
C LYS A 326 15.46 -21.06 15.40
N GLU A 327 16.42 -20.61 16.20
CA GLU A 327 16.19 -20.20 17.59
C GLU A 327 15.26 -18.99 17.67
N ALA A 328 15.47 -17.98 16.82
CA ALA A 328 14.62 -16.79 16.75
C ALA A 328 13.16 -17.14 16.40
N LEU A 329 12.92 -17.94 15.36
CA LEU A 329 11.57 -18.37 14.96
C LEU A 329 10.86 -19.15 16.09
N ARG A 330 11.57 -20.06 16.77
CA ARG A 330 11.01 -20.79 17.93
C ARG A 330 10.65 -19.87 19.09
N ALA A 331 11.49 -18.89 19.36
CA ALA A 331 11.27 -17.89 20.41
C ALA A 331 10.23 -16.83 20.03
N LYS A 332 9.73 -16.85 18.78
CA LYS A 332 8.93 -15.77 18.19
C LYS A 332 9.64 -14.40 18.25
N ASP A 333 10.97 -14.41 18.23
CA ASP A 333 11.82 -13.23 18.17
C ASP A 333 11.94 -12.75 16.72
N LEU A 334 10.97 -11.92 16.31
CA LEU A 334 10.90 -11.40 14.95
C LEU A 334 11.98 -10.33 14.68
N ALA A 335 12.57 -9.72 15.71
CA ALA A 335 13.57 -8.68 15.54
C ALA A 335 14.79 -9.16 14.73
N TYR A 336 15.19 -10.42 14.92
CA TYR A 336 16.27 -11.01 14.13
C TYR A 336 15.88 -11.19 12.65
N VAL A 337 14.63 -11.58 12.37
CA VAL A 337 14.11 -11.74 11.00
C VAL A 337 14.09 -10.39 10.29
N LEU A 338 13.54 -9.37 10.95
CA LEU A 338 13.48 -7.99 10.45
C LEU A 338 14.87 -7.42 10.18
N LYS A 339 15.85 -7.68 11.06
CA LYS A 339 17.24 -7.26 10.84
C LYS A 339 17.87 -7.90 9.60
N GLU A 340 17.66 -9.19 9.37
CA GLU A 340 18.16 -9.86 8.15
C GLU A 340 17.45 -9.32 6.90
N ALA A 341 16.17 -8.95 6.99
CA ALA A 341 15.43 -8.35 5.89
C ALA A 341 16.04 -7.01 5.47
N VAL A 342 16.19 -6.07 6.42
CA VAL A 342 16.76 -4.74 6.17
C VAL A 342 18.17 -4.84 5.60
N ALA A 343 19.02 -5.68 6.19
CA ALA A 343 20.39 -5.85 5.71
C ALA A 343 20.44 -6.31 4.24
N GLN A 344 19.54 -7.20 3.84
CA GLN A 344 19.47 -7.66 2.44
C GLN A 344 19.02 -6.55 1.49
N VAL A 345 17.99 -5.79 1.87
CA VAL A 345 17.50 -4.65 1.06
C VAL A 345 18.60 -3.61 0.88
N GLU A 346 19.30 -3.24 1.95
CA GLU A 346 20.42 -2.29 1.90
C GLU A 346 21.60 -2.81 1.06
N SER A 347 21.78 -4.12 1.00
CA SER A 347 22.78 -4.76 0.13
C SER A 347 22.33 -4.90 -1.33
N GLY A 348 21.13 -4.42 -1.69
CA GLY A 348 20.62 -4.37 -3.06
C GLY A 348 19.71 -5.52 -3.47
N ALA A 349 19.06 -6.21 -2.52
CA ALA A 349 18.00 -7.16 -2.85
C ALA A 349 16.78 -6.43 -3.42
N ASP A 350 16.26 -6.87 -4.57
CA ASP A 350 15.07 -6.31 -5.21
C ASP A 350 13.79 -7.01 -4.72
N ILE A 351 13.89 -8.27 -4.30
CA ILE A 351 12.83 -9.11 -3.72
C ILE A 351 13.44 -9.87 -2.52
N LEU A 352 12.68 -10.15 -1.47
CA LEU A 352 13.14 -11.03 -0.39
C LEU A 352 12.43 -12.38 -0.40
N ASP A 353 13.22 -13.46 -0.39
CA ASP A 353 12.74 -14.81 -0.08
C ASP A 353 12.44 -14.93 1.41
N VAL A 354 11.24 -15.40 1.73
CA VAL A 354 10.75 -15.56 3.10
C VAL A 354 10.29 -17.00 3.29
N ASN A 355 11.16 -17.80 3.91
CA ASN A 355 10.86 -19.15 4.37
C ASN A 355 10.94 -19.19 5.90
N VAL A 356 9.86 -19.66 6.54
CA VAL A 356 9.77 -19.81 8.00
C VAL A 356 9.67 -21.28 8.43
N GLY A 357 9.94 -22.21 7.51
CA GLY A 357 9.70 -23.64 7.68
C GLY A 357 10.51 -24.28 8.80
N LEU A 358 9.83 -24.67 9.87
CA LEU A 358 10.38 -25.46 10.97
C LEU A 358 9.34 -26.51 11.40
N PRO A 359 9.71 -27.79 11.55
CA PRO A 359 8.77 -28.84 11.96
C PRO A 359 8.10 -28.64 13.34
N GLU A 360 8.62 -27.72 14.15
CA GLU A 360 8.24 -27.51 15.55
C GLU A 360 7.29 -26.32 15.75
N ILE A 361 6.94 -25.60 14.69
CA ILE A 361 6.09 -24.39 14.76
C ILE A 361 4.88 -24.53 13.84
N ASP A 362 3.85 -23.72 14.09
CA ASP A 362 2.77 -23.48 13.13
C ASP A 362 3.32 -22.55 12.02
N GLU A 363 3.66 -23.14 10.87
CA GLU A 363 4.27 -22.40 9.77
C GLU A 363 3.31 -21.36 9.18
N ALA A 364 2.01 -21.64 9.13
CA ALA A 364 1.00 -20.72 8.61
C ALA A 364 0.79 -19.51 9.52
N GLU A 365 0.73 -19.71 10.84
CA GLU A 365 0.64 -18.62 11.82
C GLU A 365 1.93 -17.78 11.82
N MET A 366 3.09 -18.42 11.74
CA MET A 366 4.38 -17.73 11.70
C MET A 366 4.54 -16.93 10.40
N MET A 367 4.16 -17.51 9.25
CA MET A 367 4.22 -16.83 7.96
C MET A 367 3.33 -15.58 7.97
N LYS A 368 2.10 -15.65 8.50
CA LYS A 368 1.21 -14.48 8.67
C LYS A 368 1.93 -13.37 9.43
N LYS A 369 2.53 -13.67 10.60
CA LYS A 369 3.20 -12.68 11.44
C LYS A 369 4.43 -12.07 10.77
N VAL A 370 5.29 -12.91 10.19
CA VAL A 370 6.51 -12.45 9.52
C VAL A 370 6.17 -11.57 8.32
N VAL A 371 5.20 -11.97 7.49
CA VAL A 371 4.75 -11.16 6.34
C VAL A 371 4.20 -9.81 6.79
N SER A 372 3.32 -9.78 7.81
CA SER A 372 2.73 -8.54 8.33
C SER A 372 3.75 -7.56 8.89
N GLU A 373 4.78 -8.04 9.60
CA GLU A 373 5.85 -7.17 10.11
C GLU A 373 6.80 -6.72 9.00
N LEU A 374 7.16 -7.60 8.07
CA LEU A 374 8.05 -7.26 6.95
C LEU A 374 7.45 -6.19 6.05
N GLN A 375 6.19 -6.34 5.62
CA GLN A 375 5.55 -5.34 4.75
C GLN A 375 5.37 -3.98 5.44
N GLY A 376 5.38 -3.95 6.77
CA GLY A 376 5.37 -2.73 7.55
C GLY A 376 6.74 -2.04 7.61
N LEU A 377 7.84 -2.79 7.40
CA LEU A 377 9.24 -2.35 7.54
C LEU A 377 9.90 -2.00 6.19
N ILE A 378 9.78 -2.89 5.20
CA ILE A 378 10.51 -2.81 3.93
C ILE A 378 9.59 -2.48 2.75
N THR A 379 10.16 -1.86 1.73
CA THR A 379 9.43 -1.48 0.51
C THR A 379 9.50 -2.53 -0.57
N VAL A 380 10.46 -3.47 -0.53
CA VAL A 380 10.64 -4.46 -1.60
C VAL A 380 9.59 -5.58 -1.54
N PRO A 381 9.20 -6.16 -2.68
CA PRO A 381 8.27 -7.28 -2.70
C PRO A 381 8.80 -8.55 -2.00
N LEU A 382 7.90 -9.44 -1.63
CA LEU A 382 8.21 -10.71 -0.98
C LEU A 382 7.98 -11.90 -1.91
N GLN A 383 8.92 -12.85 -1.85
CA GLN A 383 8.73 -14.22 -2.30
C GLN A 383 8.32 -15.06 -1.09
N ILE A 384 7.08 -15.55 -1.09
CA ILE A 384 6.53 -16.42 -0.05
C ILE A 384 6.99 -17.84 -0.34
N ASP A 385 7.94 -18.35 0.45
CA ASP A 385 8.56 -19.66 0.28
C ASP A 385 8.07 -20.63 1.37
N SER A 386 7.38 -21.68 0.95
CA SER A 386 7.01 -22.80 1.82
C SER A 386 6.73 -24.08 1.04
N SER A 387 7.03 -25.22 1.67
CA SER A 387 6.53 -26.52 1.23
C SER A 387 5.13 -26.85 1.74
N GLU A 388 4.61 -26.09 2.70
CA GLU A 388 3.27 -26.28 3.27
C GLU A 388 2.24 -25.38 2.58
N VAL A 389 1.22 -25.99 1.99
CA VAL A 389 0.16 -25.29 1.26
C VAL A 389 -0.58 -24.27 2.14
N SER A 390 -0.80 -24.59 3.41
CA SER A 390 -1.47 -23.70 4.37
C SER A 390 -0.64 -22.43 4.63
N ALA A 391 0.68 -22.52 4.67
CA ALA A 391 1.59 -21.40 4.87
C ALA A 391 1.69 -20.52 3.62
N LEU A 392 1.72 -21.12 2.43
CA LEU A 392 1.60 -20.39 1.16
C LEU A 392 0.30 -19.60 1.09
N GLU A 393 -0.83 -20.24 1.40
CA GLU A 393 -2.14 -19.56 1.42
C GLU A 393 -2.18 -18.45 2.47
N SER A 394 -1.70 -18.72 3.69
CA SER A 394 -1.66 -17.73 4.77
C SER A 394 -0.82 -16.51 4.39
N GLY A 395 0.38 -16.71 3.83
CA GLY A 395 1.23 -15.63 3.35
C GLY A 395 0.57 -14.84 2.22
N ALA A 396 0.08 -15.53 1.18
CA ALA A 396 -0.58 -14.88 0.04
C ALA A 396 -1.84 -14.10 0.44
N ARG A 397 -2.63 -14.59 1.40
CA ARG A 397 -3.84 -13.92 1.89
C ARG A 397 -3.54 -12.60 2.58
N HIS A 398 -2.55 -12.57 3.47
CA HIS A 398 -2.27 -11.40 4.32
C HIS A 398 -1.29 -10.39 3.71
N TYR A 399 -0.63 -10.77 2.61
CA TYR A 399 0.38 -9.93 1.96
C TYR A 399 -0.24 -8.68 1.30
N ASN A 400 0.32 -7.50 1.57
CA ASN A 400 -0.01 -6.26 0.86
C ASN A 400 0.78 -6.17 -0.46
N GLY A 401 0.13 -6.55 -1.56
CA GLY A 401 0.70 -6.56 -2.90
C GLY A 401 0.54 -7.90 -3.62
N LYS A 402 1.29 -8.05 -4.72
CA LYS A 402 1.32 -9.24 -5.58
C LYS A 402 2.59 -10.06 -5.29
N PRO A 403 2.49 -11.21 -4.60
CA PRO A 403 3.66 -11.98 -4.17
C PRO A 403 4.27 -12.82 -5.29
N LEU A 404 5.54 -13.21 -5.12
CA LEU A 404 6.10 -14.40 -5.78
C LEU A 404 5.83 -15.62 -4.91
N ILE A 405 5.11 -16.62 -5.41
CA ILE A 405 4.73 -17.83 -4.67
C ILE A 405 5.74 -18.92 -5.00
N ASN A 406 6.56 -19.30 -4.01
CA ASN A 406 7.58 -20.33 -4.11
C ASN A 406 7.15 -21.55 -3.25
N SER A 407 6.73 -22.67 -3.83
CA SER A 407 6.68 -22.96 -5.27
C SER A 407 5.62 -24.00 -5.61
N VAL A 408 5.40 -24.17 -6.91
CA VAL A 408 4.71 -25.30 -7.51
C VAL A 408 5.72 -26.21 -8.21
N ASN A 409 5.40 -27.49 -8.37
CA ASN A 409 6.20 -28.40 -9.21
C ASN A 409 5.31 -29.20 -10.18
N GLY A 410 5.93 -29.97 -11.06
CA GLY A 410 5.26 -30.71 -12.14
C GLY A 410 4.36 -31.87 -11.69
N LYS A 411 4.30 -32.19 -10.39
CA LYS A 411 3.35 -33.17 -9.85
C LYS A 411 1.94 -32.60 -9.90
N THR A 412 0.98 -33.42 -10.33
CA THR A 412 -0.42 -33.00 -10.44
C THR A 412 -0.98 -32.48 -9.11
N SER A 413 -0.69 -33.18 -8.00
CA SER A 413 -1.13 -32.78 -6.67
C SER A 413 -0.57 -31.43 -6.22
N SER A 414 0.67 -31.10 -6.61
CA SER A 414 1.27 -29.80 -6.31
C SER A 414 0.53 -28.69 -7.07
N MET A 415 0.33 -28.86 -8.38
CA MET A 415 -0.39 -27.88 -9.21
C MET A 415 -1.84 -27.68 -8.76
N GLU A 416 -2.56 -28.76 -8.43
CA GLU A 416 -3.94 -28.72 -7.93
C GLU A 416 -4.07 -28.00 -6.57
N SER A 417 -3.00 -27.98 -5.76
CA SER A 417 -3.01 -27.29 -4.46
C SER A 417 -2.55 -25.83 -4.53
N VAL A 418 -1.56 -25.51 -5.38
CA VAL A 418 -0.92 -24.18 -5.41
C VAL A 418 -1.58 -23.23 -6.42
N PHE A 419 -2.01 -23.69 -7.59
CA PHE A 419 -2.63 -22.80 -8.58
C PHE A 419 -3.94 -22.16 -8.10
N PRO A 420 -4.84 -22.84 -7.35
CA PRO A 420 -5.99 -22.17 -6.75
C PRO A 420 -5.62 -20.99 -5.84
N ILE A 421 -4.52 -21.11 -5.07
CA ILE A 421 -4.03 -20.03 -4.20
C ILE A 421 -3.60 -18.83 -5.05
N ALA A 422 -2.75 -19.06 -6.06
CA ALA A 422 -2.29 -18.01 -6.96
C ALA A 422 -3.43 -17.34 -7.74
N LYS A 423 -4.44 -18.11 -8.16
CA LYS A 423 -5.61 -17.59 -8.85
C LYS A 423 -6.51 -16.76 -7.94
N LYS A 424 -6.61 -17.14 -6.66
CA LYS A 424 -7.49 -16.49 -5.68
C LYS A 424 -6.89 -15.19 -5.13
N TYR A 425 -5.61 -15.20 -4.77
CA TYR A 425 -4.94 -14.08 -4.10
C TYR A 425 -4.06 -13.25 -5.03
N GLY A 426 -4.01 -13.61 -6.32
CA GLY A 426 -3.02 -13.09 -7.25
C GLY A 426 -1.61 -13.60 -6.93
N GLY A 427 -0.68 -13.31 -7.83
CA GLY A 427 0.74 -13.64 -7.63
C GLY A 427 1.41 -14.18 -8.88
N VAL A 428 2.74 -14.18 -8.85
CA VAL A 428 3.58 -14.88 -9.82
C VAL A 428 3.96 -16.22 -9.20
N VAL A 429 3.79 -17.33 -9.91
CA VAL A 429 4.10 -18.67 -9.39
C VAL A 429 5.47 -19.11 -9.88
N LEU A 430 6.31 -19.58 -8.95
CA LEU A 430 7.59 -20.21 -9.28
C LEU A 430 7.41 -21.72 -9.47
N GLY A 431 7.60 -22.19 -10.70
CA GLY A 431 7.54 -23.60 -11.10
C GLY A 431 8.90 -24.29 -11.06
N LEU A 432 9.04 -25.31 -10.22
CA LEU A 432 10.23 -26.15 -10.15
C LEU A 432 10.17 -27.28 -11.18
N CYS A 433 11.24 -27.47 -11.96
CA CYS A 433 11.38 -28.54 -12.96
C CYS A 433 11.60 -29.94 -12.34
N LEU A 434 10.68 -30.38 -11.48
CA LEU A 434 10.62 -31.73 -10.93
C LEU A 434 9.19 -32.27 -10.99
N ASP A 435 9.03 -33.59 -11.06
CA ASP A 435 7.72 -34.25 -11.09
C ASP A 435 7.70 -35.53 -10.23
N ASP A 436 6.75 -36.43 -10.50
CA ASP A 436 6.59 -37.70 -9.78
C ASP A 436 7.80 -38.63 -9.92
N SER A 437 8.58 -38.49 -10.99
CA SER A 437 9.83 -39.22 -11.22
C SER A 437 11.05 -38.59 -10.53
N GLY A 438 10.87 -37.42 -9.90
CA GLY A 438 11.94 -36.65 -9.28
C GLY A 438 12.43 -35.53 -10.20
N ILE A 439 13.74 -35.28 -10.20
CA ILE A 439 14.38 -34.24 -11.02
C ILE A 439 14.91 -34.91 -12.30
N PRO A 440 14.36 -34.59 -13.49
CA PRO A 440 14.84 -35.21 -14.72
C PRO A 440 16.32 -34.92 -15.00
N GLU A 441 17.01 -35.80 -15.71
CA GLU A 441 18.46 -35.71 -15.93
C GLU A 441 18.83 -35.00 -17.24
N THR A 442 17.88 -34.83 -18.17
CA THR A 442 18.12 -34.21 -19.48
C THR A 442 17.45 -32.85 -19.63
N VAL A 443 17.99 -32.03 -20.54
CA VAL A 443 17.43 -30.71 -20.89
C VAL A 443 16.00 -30.85 -21.42
N GLU A 444 15.76 -31.85 -22.28
CA GLU A 444 14.46 -32.10 -22.89
C GLU A 444 13.39 -32.43 -21.85
N GLU A 445 13.66 -33.37 -20.95
CA GLU A 445 12.69 -33.80 -19.95
C GLU A 445 12.38 -32.67 -18.94
N ARG A 446 13.39 -31.94 -18.46
CA ARG A 446 13.15 -30.78 -17.59
C ARG A 446 12.36 -29.67 -18.27
N PHE A 447 12.66 -29.39 -19.54
CA PHE A 447 11.90 -28.43 -20.32
C PHE A 447 10.44 -28.86 -20.49
N ASN A 448 10.17 -30.15 -20.70
CA ASN A 448 8.81 -30.68 -20.77
C ASN A 448 8.05 -30.52 -19.45
N VAL A 449 8.73 -30.65 -18.30
CA VAL A 449 8.12 -30.32 -16.99
C VAL A 449 7.79 -28.82 -16.91
N ALA A 450 8.71 -27.93 -17.29
CA ALA A 450 8.45 -26.49 -17.31
C ALA A 450 7.24 -26.13 -18.18
N LYS A 451 7.18 -26.70 -19.39
CA LYS A 451 6.07 -26.52 -20.33
C LYS A 451 4.75 -26.99 -19.72
N LYS A 452 4.73 -28.18 -19.11
CA LYS A 452 3.55 -28.73 -18.41
C LYS A 452 3.05 -27.76 -17.33
N ILE A 453 3.95 -27.20 -16.51
CA ILE A 453 3.58 -26.25 -15.45
C ILE A 453 2.94 -24.99 -16.05
N VAL A 454 3.55 -24.39 -17.08
CA VAL A 454 3.03 -23.18 -17.73
C VAL A 454 1.65 -23.42 -18.36
N GLU A 455 1.49 -24.50 -19.14
CA GLU A 455 0.22 -24.83 -19.80
C GLU A 455 -0.87 -25.16 -18.76
N THR A 456 -0.51 -25.82 -17.66
CA THR A 456 -1.46 -26.10 -16.58
C THR A 456 -1.86 -24.81 -15.86
N ALA A 457 -0.94 -23.89 -15.59
CA ALA A 457 -1.27 -22.59 -15.00
C ALA A 457 -2.25 -21.80 -15.89
N GLU A 458 -2.05 -21.80 -17.21
CA GLU A 458 -2.95 -21.17 -18.18
C GLU A 458 -4.38 -21.76 -18.10
N SER A 459 -4.51 -23.08 -17.88
CA SER A 459 -5.81 -23.73 -17.69
C SER A 459 -6.56 -23.31 -16.42
N TYR A 460 -5.86 -22.83 -15.40
CA TYR A 460 -6.44 -22.21 -14.19
C TYR A 460 -6.72 -20.72 -14.36
N GLY A 461 -6.47 -20.17 -15.56
CA GLY A 461 -6.61 -18.73 -15.84
C GLY A 461 -5.51 -17.89 -15.19
N ILE A 462 -4.33 -18.46 -14.98
CA ILE A 462 -3.11 -17.76 -14.58
C ILE A 462 -2.33 -17.44 -15.87
N SER A 463 -2.08 -16.16 -16.14
CA SER A 463 -1.31 -15.74 -17.31
C SER A 463 0.09 -16.35 -17.28
N ARG A 464 0.65 -16.73 -18.44
CA ARG A 464 2.07 -17.13 -18.53
C ARG A 464 3.04 -16.08 -18.00
N ASN A 465 2.67 -14.80 -18.03
CA ASN A 465 3.50 -13.73 -17.46
C ASN A 465 3.53 -13.76 -15.92
N ASN A 466 2.60 -14.50 -15.31
CA ASN A 466 2.56 -14.81 -13.88
C ASN A 466 3.15 -16.19 -13.58
N VAL A 467 3.96 -16.76 -14.47
CA VAL A 467 4.72 -18.00 -14.22
C VAL A 467 6.20 -17.75 -14.44
N MET A 468 7.02 -18.19 -13.49
CA MET A 468 8.47 -18.25 -13.62
C MET A 468 8.94 -19.68 -13.42
N ILE A 469 10.10 -20.03 -13.97
CA ILE A 469 10.61 -21.40 -13.90
C ILE A 469 11.97 -21.45 -13.20
N ASP A 470 12.10 -22.34 -12.22
CA ASP A 470 13.38 -22.79 -11.69
C ASP A 470 13.79 -24.13 -12.33
N PRO A 471 14.84 -24.14 -13.17
CA PRO A 471 15.39 -25.35 -13.80
C PRO A 471 16.08 -26.32 -12.82
N LEU A 472 16.21 -25.92 -11.56
CA LEU A 472 16.88 -26.57 -10.44
C LEU A 472 18.41 -26.64 -10.63
N ALA A 473 19.13 -25.92 -9.76
CA ALA A 473 20.57 -26.10 -9.58
C ALA A 473 20.83 -27.31 -8.67
N LEU A 474 21.65 -28.24 -9.15
CA LEU A 474 22.09 -29.41 -8.38
C LEU A 474 23.56 -29.27 -7.95
N PRO A 475 23.98 -29.83 -6.79
CA PRO A 475 25.36 -29.74 -6.34
C PRO A 475 26.36 -30.35 -7.35
N VAL A 476 27.24 -29.54 -7.92
CA VAL A 476 28.24 -29.99 -8.91
C VAL A 476 29.32 -30.89 -8.29
N SER A 477 29.42 -30.92 -6.96
CA SER A 477 30.24 -31.88 -6.22
C SER A 477 29.80 -33.32 -6.41
N ALA A 478 28.52 -33.55 -6.69
CA ALA A 478 27.94 -34.87 -6.83
C ALA A 478 27.49 -35.18 -8.27
N ARG A 479 27.00 -34.18 -9.00
CA ARG A 479 26.42 -34.33 -10.35
C ARG A 479 26.87 -33.18 -11.25
N GLN A 480 28.12 -33.21 -11.68
CA GLN A 480 28.77 -32.09 -12.37
C GLN A 480 28.14 -31.78 -13.74
N GLU A 481 27.70 -32.81 -14.46
CA GLU A 481 27.02 -32.72 -15.76
C GLU A 481 25.70 -31.93 -15.69
N GLN A 482 25.08 -31.85 -14.51
CA GLN A 482 23.80 -31.19 -14.32
C GLN A 482 23.90 -29.67 -14.44
N ALA A 483 25.08 -29.07 -14.29
CA ALA A 483 25.28 -27.65 -14.50
C ALA A 483 24.96 -27.24 -15.95
N GLU A 484 25.40 -28.03 -16.94
CA GLU A 484 25.13 -27.77 -18.36
C GLU A 484 23.65 -28.00 -18.69
N VAL A 485 23.03 -29.01 -18.07
CA VAL A 485 21.59 -29.28 -18.21
C VAL A 485 20.77 -28.08 -17.73
N THR A 486 21.07 -27.56 -16.54
CA THR A 486 20.40 -26.37 -16.00
C THR A 486 20.53 -25.17 -16.93
N LEU A 487 21.71 -24.88 -17.47
CA LEU A 487 21.92 -23.79 -18.44
C LEU A 487 21.12 -24.00 -19.73
N GLY A 488 21.10 -25.23 -20.25
CA GLY A 488 20.32 -25.60 -21.43
C GLY A 488 18.81 -25.37 -21.23
N VAL A 489 18.29 -25.70 -20.05
CA VAL A 489 16.87 -25.47 -19.72
C VAL A 489 16.56 -23.97 -19.61
N ILE A 490 17.42 -23.17 -18.97
CA ILE A 490 17.23 -21.70 -18.89
C ILE A 490 17.10 -21.10 -20.29
N LYS A 491 18.01 -21.50 -21.19
CA LYS A 491 17.99 -21.05 -22.57
C LYS A 491 16.67 -21.38 -23.27
N ARG A 492 16.26 -22.65 -23.21
CA ARG A 492 15.03 -23.10 -23.87
C ARG A 492 13.77 -22.50 -23.28
N VAL A 493 13.68 -22.39 -21.96
CA VAL A 493 12.55 -21.72 -21.29
C VAL A 493 12.44 -20.27 -21.76
N THR A 494 13.57 -19.57 -21.83
CA THR A 494 13.63 -18.17 -22.29
C THR A 494 13.24 -18.03 -23.77
N GLU A 495 13.81 -18.86 -24.65
CA GLU A 495 13.62 -18.75 -26.10
C GLU A 495 12.29 -19.35 -26.61
N GLU A 496 11.81 -20.45 -26.00
CA GLU A 496 10.65 -21.21 -26.48
C GLU A 496 9.36 -20.94 -25.67
N LEU A 497 9.45 -20.78 -24.35
CA LEU A 497 8.26 -20.49 -23.51
C LEU A 497 8.05 -18.98 -23.29
N GLY A 498 9.12 -18.18 -23.34
CA GLY A 498 9.09 -16.72 -23.14
C GLY A 498 8.84 -16.28 -21.69
N VAL A 499 8.83 -17.23 -20.74
CA VAL A 499 8.66 -16.99 -19.32
C VAL A 499 9.99 -16.70 -18.64
N LYS A 500 9.94 -16.07 -17.46
CA LYS A 500 11.14 -15.68 -16.72
C LYS A 500 11.72 -16.86 -15.95
N THR A 501 13.01 -16.79 -15.65
CA THR A 501 13.73 -17.87 -14.98
C THR A 501 14.32 -17.39 -13.65
N VAL A 502 14.15 -18.24 -12.65
CA VAL A 502 14.69 -18.05 -11.30
C VAL A 502 15.68 -19.18 -11.05
N ILE A 503 16.66 -18.98 -10.17
CA ILE A 503 17.46 -20.10 -9.70
C ILE A 503 17.90 -19.95 -8.25
N GLY A 504 17.73 -21.01 -7.47
CA GLY A 504 18.41 -21.19 -6.17
C GLY A 504 19.93 -21.33 -6.33
N LEU A 505 20.65 -20.20 -6.44
CA LEU A 505 22.06 -20.19 -6.83
C LEU A 505 22.95 -20.95 -5.86
N SER A 506 22.68 -20.83 -4.56
CA SER A 506 23.50 -21.44 -3.51
C SER A 506 23.56 -22.98 -3.54
N ASN A 507 22.63 -23.64 -4.23
CA ASN A 507 22.59 -25.10 -4.35
C ASN A 507 23.72 -25.67 -5.21
N ILE A 508 24.17 -24.92 -6.23
CA ILE A 508 25.18 -25.39 -7.20
C ILE A 508 26.52 -25.76 -6.52
N SER A 509 26.92 -25.00 -5.50
CA SER A 509 28.22 -25.10 -4.84
C SER A 509 28.22 -25.91 -3.55
N PHE A 510 27.11 -26.58 -3.22
CA PHE A 510 26.99 -27.31 -1.97
C PHE A 510 28.08 -28.40 -1.87
N GLY A 511 28.75 -28.47 -0.72
CA GLY A 511 29.84 -29.41 -0.45
C GLY A 511 31.22 -29.01 -1.01
N LEU A 512 31.38 -27.84 -1.64
CA LEU A 512 32.67 -27.38 -2.19
C LEU A 512 33.23 -26.15 -1.43
N PRO A 513 34.56 -25.96 -1.41
CA PRO A 513 35.19 -24.75 -0.89
C PRO A 513 35.00 -23.56 -1.85
N ASN A 514 35.23 -22.33 -1.36
CA ASN A 514 35.14 -21.09 -2.15
C ASN A 514 33.83 -20.96 -2.93
N ARG A 515 32.70 -21.25 -2.27
CA ARG A 515 31.36 -21.28 -2.86
C ARG A 515 31.02 -20.02 -3.64
N SER A 516 31.38 -18.83 -3.14
CA SER A 516 31.12 -17.55 -3.82
C SER A 516 31.75 -17.47 -5.21
N LEU A 517 32.94 -18.04 -5.41
CA LEU A 517 33.59 -18.09 -6.73
C LEU A 517 32.84 -19.02 -7.69
N LEU A 518 32.43 -20.20 -7.22
CA LEU A 518 31.67 -21.14 -8.05
C LEU A 518 30.28 -20.59 -8.40
N ASN A 519 29.59 -20.03 -7.40
CA ASN A 519 28.30 -19.39 -7.58
C ASN A 519 28.39 -18.23 -8.59
N SER A 520 29.42 -17.38 -8.52
CA SER A 520 29.55 -16.24 -9.43
C SER A 520 29.82 -16.63 -10.88
N VAL A 521 30.69 -17.63 -11.10
CA VAL A 521 30.99 -18.16 -12.43
C VAL A 521 29.73 -18.78 -13.05
N PHE A 522 29.03 -19.61 -12.28
CA PHE A 522 27.80 -20.24 -12.76
C PHE A 522 26.70 -19.19 -13.03
N MET A 523 26.50 -18.24 -12.12
CA MET A 523 25.55 -17.14 -12.31
C MET A 523 25.84 -16.33 -13.58
N THR A 524 27.10 -16.02 -13.85
CA THR A 524 27.51 -15.28 -15.05
C THR A 524 27.15 -16.05 -16.33
N GLN A 525 27.36 -17.37 -16.35
CA GLN A 525 26.95 -18.22 -17.47
C GLN A 525 25.43 -18.28 -17.60
N ALA A 526 24.71 -18.43 -16.47
CA ALA A 526 23.26 -18.50 -16.43
C ALA A 526 22.60 -17.21 -16.95
N VAL A 527 23.11 -16.04 -16.53
CA VAL A 527 22.67 -14.73 -17.05
C VAL A 527 22.92 -14.63 -18.55
N GLY A 528 24.07 -15.12 -19.03
CA GLY A 528 24.40 -15.17 -20.45
C GLY A 528 23.45 -16.00 -21.32
N VAL A 529 22.70 -16.93 -20.71
CA VAL A 529 21.70 -17.78 -21.42
C VAL A 529 20.25 -17.44 -21.07
N GLY A 530 20.00 -16.39 -20.27
CA GLY A 530 18.64 -15.88 -20.04
C GLY A 530 18.15 -15.87 -18.59
N LEU A 531 19.00 -16.18 -17.60
CA LEU A 531 18.64 -16.07 -16.18
C LEU A 531 18.21 -14.64 -15.83
N THR A 532 17.01 -14.49 -15.25
CA THR A 532 16.48 -13.18 -14.88
C THR A 532 16.58 -12.88 -13.39
N ALA A 533 16.38 -13.88 -12.52
CA ALA A 533 16.32 -13.63 -11.09
C ALA A 533 17.02 -14.71 -10.24
N PRO A 534 18.30 -14.55 -9.88
CA PRO A 534 18.95 -15.45 -8.94
C PRO A 534 18.45 -15.23 -7.50
N ILE A 535 18.13 -16.33 -6.81
CA ILE A 535 18.01 -16.38 -5.35
C ILE A 535 19.42 -16.58 -4.80
N MET A 536 19.92 -15.57 -4.08
CA MET A 536 21.31 -15.53 -3.63
C MET A 536 21.52 -14.72 -2.35
N ASN A 537 22.68 -14.90 -1.72
CA ASN A 537 23.09 -14.08 -0.58
C ASN A 537 23.61 -12.72 -1.06
N THR A 538 22.80 -11.68 -0.91
CA THR A 538 23.17 -10.29 -1.25
C THR A 538 24.18 -9.67 -0.26
N LEU A 539 24.37 -10.27 0.92
CA LEU A 539 25.38 -9.84 1.89
C LEU A 539 26.81 -10.32 1.56
N ASP A 540 26.99 -11.08 0.47
CA ASP A 540 28.31 -11.49 0.00
C ASP A 540 28.89 -10.42 -0.93
N ASP A 541 29.81 -9.61 -0.40
CA ASP A 541 30.51 -8.53 -1.13
C ASP A 541 31.11 -9.00 -2.46
N PHE A 542 31.67 -10.21 -2.50
CA PHE A 542 32.28 -10.73 -3.73
C PHE A 542 31.21 -11.00 -4.78
N MET A 543 30.09 -11.62 -4.39
CA MET A 543 28.96 -11.83 -5.29
C MET A 543 28.36 -10.51 -5.78
N MET A 544 28.19 -9.53 -4.90
CA MET A 544 27.64 -8.22 -5.27
C MET A 544 28.54 -7.43 -6.23
N ASN A 545 29.86 -7.57 -6.14
CA ASN A 545 30.76 -6.99 -7.13
C ASN A 545 30.58 -7.60 -8.53
N ILE A 546 30.27 -8.90 -8.60
CA ILE A 546 29.93 -9.56 -9.86
C ILE A 546 28.58 -9.09 -10.38
N VAL A 547 27.57 -8.95 -9.51
CA VAL A 547 26.26 -8.36 -9.87
C VAL A 547 26.44 -6.97 -10.49
N ARG A 548 27.17 -6.06 -9.83
CA ARG A 548 27.40 -4.70 -10.35
C ARG A 548 28.07 -4.73 -11.71
N SER A 549 29.04 -5.62 -11.89
CA SER A 549 29.68 -5.85 -13.20
C SER A 549 28.67 -6.31 -14.26
N LEU A 550 27.79 -7.26 -13.92
CA LEU A 550 26.73 -7.72 -14.82
C LEU A 550 25.71 -6.61 -15.13
N LYS A 551 25.37 -5.75 -14.16
CA LYS A 551 24.47 -4.59 -14.36
C LYS A 551 25.04 -3.59 -15.38
N VAL A 552 26.36 -3.43 -15.46
CA VAL A 552 27.02 -2.67 -16.54
C VAL A 552 26.77 -3.33 -17.91
N PHE A 553 27.09 -4.62 -18.04
CA PHE A 553 26.94 -5.34 -19.32
C PHE A 553 25.50 -5.50 -19.80
N THR A 554 24.54 -5.48 -18.87
CA THR A 554 23.10 -5.52 -19.15
C THR A 554 22.48 -4.14 -19.29
N ASN A 555 23.28 -3.07 -19.30
CA ASN A 555 22.83 -1.68 -19.46
C ASN A 555 21.82 -1.22 -18.38
N GLN A 556 21.87 -1.84 -17.20
CA GLN A 556 21.10 -1.44 -16.02
C GLN A 556 21.81 -0.35 -15.23
N ASP A 557 23.14 -0.41 -15.14
CA ASP A 557 23.97 0.62 -14.53
C ASP A 557 24.32 1.69 -15.59
N LYS A 558 23.47 2.73 -15.67
CA LYS A 558 23.66 3.83 -16.63
C LYS A 558 24.95 4.56 -16.31
N GLU A 559 25.77 4.77 -17.34
CA GLU A 559 27.09 5.40 -17.23
C GLU A 559 28.06 4.65 -16.31
N SER A 560 27.75 3.40 -15.94
CA SER A 560 28.52 2.60 -14.98
C SER A 560 28.70 3.28 -13.61
N ALA A 561 27.74 4.12 -13.21
CA ALA A 561 27.84 4.97 -12.02
C ALA A 561 27.93 4.13 -10.73
N GLU A 562 27.08 3.11 -10.57
CA GLU A 562 27.10 2.24 -9.39
C GLU A 562 28.41 1.45 -9.31
N TYR A 563 28.86 0.91 -10.45
CA TYR A 563 30.11 0.17 -10.54
C TYR A 563 31.31 1.05 -10.17
N ILE A 564 31.42 2.27 -10.72
CA ILE A 564 32.53 3.19 -10.44
C ILE A 564 32.56 3.56 -8.94
N ALA A 565 31.42 3.89 -8.35
CA ALA A 565 31.31 4.29 -6.95
C ALA A 565 31.79 3.18 -5.98
N ASN A 566 31.54 1.92 -6.31
CA ASN A 566 31.91 0.78 -5.48
C ASN A 566 33.32 0.24 -5.79
N ALA A 567 33.80 0.38 -7.03
CA ALA A 567 35.12 -0.09 -7.45
C ALA A 567 36.26 0.78 -6.89
N GLN A 568 36.04 2.09 -6.71
CA GLN A 568 37.05 3.01 -6.14
C GLN A 568 37.44 2.67 -4.70
N ASN A 569 36.56 1.98 -3.96
CA ASN A 569 36.79 1.54 -2.58
C ASN A 569 37.27 0.08 -2.47
N SER A 570 37.41 -0.63 -3.60
CA SER A 570 37.65 -2.07 -3.63
C SER A 570 38.98 -2.40 -4.32
N THR A 571 40.05 -2.57 -3.55
CA THR A 571 41.27 -3.20 -4.08
C THR A 571 40.98 -4.68 -4.32
N ILE A 572 40.77 -5.08 -5.57
CA ILE A 572 40.69 -6.50 -5.94
C ILE A 572 42.11 -7.09 -5.85
N SER A 573 42.49 -7.57 -4.67
CA SER A 573 43.76 -8.27 -4.47
C SER A 573 43.69 -9.68 -5.09
N ILE A 574 44.09 -9.78 -6.35
CA ILE A 574 44.35 -11.06 -7.01
C ILE A 574 45.75 -11.53 -6.60
N GLY A 575 45.88 -12.22 -5.45
CA GLY A 575 47.13 -12.91 -5.09
C GLY A 575 47.38 -13.08 -3.59
N ASN A 576 47.53 -14.35 -3.18
CA ASN A 576 48.05 -14.88 -1.91
C ASN A 576 47.39 -14.43 -0.59
N LYS A 577 46.43 -15.23 -0.11
CA LYS A 577 46.12 -15.36 1.32
C LYS A 577 47.32 -15.97 2.05
N ASN A 578 48.20 -15.13 2.57
CA ASN A 578 48.65 -15.41 3.92
C ASN A 578 47.45 -15.17 4.83
N VAL A 579 47.18 -16.14 5.69
CA VAL A 579 46.17 -16.05 6.74
C VAL A 579 46.59 -14.91 7.67
N THR A 580 46.12 -13.70 7.39
CA THR A 580 45.92 -12.71 8.43
C THR A 580 44.53 -12.94 8.98
N THR A 581 44.50 -13.16 10.29
CA THR A 581 43.34 -13.09 11.18
C THR A 581 42.37 -12.03 10.65
N PRO A 582 41.04 -12.29 10.61
CA PRO A 582 40.10 -11.26 10.22
C PRO A 582 40.28 -10.10 11.19
N GLU A 583 40.91 -9.01 10.73
CA GLU A 583 40.65 -7.71 11.31
C GLU A 583 39.13 -7.58 11.27
N GLN A 584 38.54 -7.45 12.45
CA GLN A 584 37.17 -7.00 12.61
C GLN A 584 37.07 -5.72 11.80
N LYS A 585 36.53 -5.81 10.57
CA LYS A 585 35.87 -4.66 9.96
C LYS A 585 34.90 -4.21 11.03
N ASN A 586 35.13 -3.03 11.58
CA ASN A 586 34.14 -2.36 12.39
C ASN A 586 32.86 -2.40 11.56
N ASP A 587 31.91 -3.26 11.93
CA ASP A 587 30.50 -3.02 11.62
C ASP A 587 30.32 -1.55 11.97
N LYS A 588 30.10 -0.70 10.96
CA LYS A 588 29.87 0.72 11.20
C LYS A 588 28.56 0.76 11.97
N LYS A 589 28.66 0.72 13.30
CA LYS A 589 27.52 0.59 14.18
C LYS A 589 26.68 1.83 13.90
N LEU A 590 25.44 1.60 13.45
CA LEU A 590 24.53 2.69 13.12
C LEU A 590 24.45 3.62 14.31
N THR A 591 24.59 4.92 14.06
CA THR A 591 24.33 5.93 15.07
C THR A 591 22.84 5.92 15.43
N LEU A 592 22.48 6.40 16.62
CA LEU A 592 21.08 6.55 17.02
C LEU A 592 20.27 7.34 15.97
N LYS A 593 20.89 8.37 15.37
CA LYS A 593 20.31 9.13 14.27
C LYS A 593 19.97 8.25 13.05
N GLU A 594 20.92 7.46 12.57
CA GLU A 594 20.72 6.57 11.42
C GLU A 594 19.68 5.47 11.72
N MET A 595 19.63 4.96 12.96
CA MET A 595 18.61 4.00 13.39
C MET A 595 17.20 4.59 13.35
N ILE A 596 17.02 5.84 13.78
CA ILE A 596 15.74 6.55 13.73
C ILE A 596 15.33 6.82 12.27
N ILE A 597 16.24 7.33 11.44
CA ILE A 597 15.97 7.61 10.01
C ILE A 597 15.54 6.32 9.28
N SER A 598 16.16 5.20 9.60
CA SER A 598 15.83 3.89 8.99
C SER A 598 14.73 3.10 9.70
N GLY A 599 14.03 3.68 10.68
CA GLY A 599 12.89 3.03 11.35
C GLY A 599 13.23 1.82 12.23
N ARG A 600 14.50 1.65 12.63
CA ARG A 600 14.98 0.46 13.36
C ARG A 600 14.66 0.52 14.86
N ARG A 601 13.37 0.37 15.20
CA ARG A 601 12.83 0.51 16.56
C ARG A 601 13.43 -0.47 17.57
N GLU A 602 13.87 -1.64 17.15
CA GLU A 602 14.37 -2.70 18.04
C GLU A 602 15.78 -2.38 18.59
N LEU A 603 16.58 -1.62 17.83
CA LEU A 603 17.97 -1.29 18.19
C LEU A 603 18.08 0.05 18.94
N THR A 604 17.05 0.88 18.83
CA THR A 604 17.06 2.27 19.32
C THR A 604 17.16 2.33 20.83
N ALA A 605 16.47 1.43 21.55
CA ALA A 605 16.49 1.40 23.01
C ALA A 605 17.88 1.03 23.56
N GLU A 606 18.55 0.02 22.99
CA GLU A 606 19.89 -0.41 23.40
C GLU A 606 20.94 0.67 23.13
N GLU A 607 20.92 1.28 21.94
CA GLU A 607 21.89 2.32 21.59
C GLU A 607 21.65 3.61 22.39
N THR A 608 20.39 3.96 22.69
CA THR A 608 20.07 5.09 23.57
C THR A 608 20.60 4.86 24.99
N ALA A 609 20.44 3.64 25.52
CA ALA A 609 20.98 3.28 26.82
C ALA A 609 22.52 3.40 26.86
N ARG A 610 23.21 3.03 25.77
CA ARG A 610 24.66 3.18 25.64
C ARG A 610 25.08 4.66 25.60
N LEU A 611 24.36 5.51 24.86
CA LEU A 611 24.68 6.94 24.75
C LEU A 611 24.52 7.70 26.07
N LEU A 612 23.67 7.21 26.99
CA LEU A 612 23.50 7.78 28.32
C LEU A 612 24.73 7.64 29.24
N ASP A 613 25.71 6.81 28.86
CA ASP A 613 27.00 6.75 29.56
C ASP A 613 27.88 7.98 29.26
N ASP A 614 27.71 8.57 28.06
CA ASP A 614 28.56 9.64 27.54
C ASP A 614 27.86 11.01 27.46
N PHE A 615 26.52 11.03 27.38
CA PHE A 615 25.71 12.23 27.11
C PHE A 615 24.51 12.34 28.06
N THR A 616 24.09 13.58 28.35
CA THR A 616 22.84 13.82 29.06
C THR A 616 21.62 13.50 28.19
N PRO A 617 20.44 13.21 28.79
CA PRO A 617 19.22 12.98 28.01
C PRO A 617 18.87 14.12 27.04
N LEU A 618 19.16 15.36 27.42
CA LEU A 618 18.89 16.53 26.58
C LEU A 618 19.84 16.62 25.38
N GLU A 619 21.14 16.35 25.59
CA GLU A 619 22.13 16.30 24.51
C GLU A 619 21.82 15.20 23.48
N ILE A 620 21.33 14.04 23.93
CA ILE A 620 20.90 12.97 23.02
C ILE A 620 19.70 13.41 22.18
N VAL A 621 18.73 14.11 22.78
CA VAL A 621 17.59 14.66 22.05
C VAL A 621 18.05 15.66 21.00
N ASP A 622 18.87 16.65 21.39
CA ASP A 622 19.27 17.76 20.53
C ASP A 622 20.27 17.34 19.43
N HIS A 623 21.14 16.36 19.68
CA HIS A 623 22.18 15.95 18.73
C HIS A 623 21.85 14.72 17.89
N ALA A 624 20.93 13.85 18.35
CA ALA A 624 20.58 12.63 17.63
C ALA A 624 19.11 12.58 17.21
N ILE A 625 18.16 12.78 18.13
CA ILE A 625 16.74 12.57 17.87
C ILE A 625 16.16 13.68 16.99
N VAL A 626 16.28 14.96 17.39
CA VAL A 626 15.74 16.08 16.61
C VAL A 626 16.35 16.14 15.20
N PRO A 627 17.68 16.02 15.02
CA PRO A 627 18.27 15.97 13.68
C PRO A 627 17.84 14.75 12.85
N ALA A 628 17.46 13.63 13.47
CA ALA A 628 16.91 12.48 12.75
C ALA A 628 15.50 12.76 12.25
N LEU A 629 14.63 13.29 13.13
CA LEU A 629 13.26 13.65 12.80
C LEU A 629 13.19 14.71 11.70
N ASN A 630 14.09 15.69 11.70
CA ASN A 630 14.16 16.69 10.64
C ASN A 630 14.50 16.05 9.28
N VAL A 631 15.45 15.11 9.24
CA VAL A 631 15.77 14.39 7.99
C VAL A 631 14.57 13.56 7.52
N VAL A 632 13.91 12.84 8.43
CA VAL A 632 12.71 12.03 8.10
C VAL A 632 11.58 12.93 7.57
N GLY A 633 11.36 14.07 8.22
CA GLY A 633 10.38 15.08 7.79
C GLY A 633 10.69 15.65 6.42
N ASP A 634 11.94 16.07 6.18
CA ASP A 634 12.39 16.58 4.88
C ASP A 634 12.25 15.52 3.77
N GLN A 635 12.55 14.25 4.07
CA GLN A 635 12.40 13.15 3.11
C GLN A 635 10.93 12.83 2.82
N PHE A 636 10.06 12.92 3.83
CA PHE A 636 8.61 12.76 3.65
C PHE A 636 8.03 13.90 2.80
N GLU A 637 8.42 15.15 3.03
CA GLU A 637 8.01 16.31 2.20
C GLU A 637 8.48 16.20 0.74
N ARG A 638 9.64 15.59 0.49
CA ARG A 638 10.15 15.32 -0.86
C ARG A 638 9.56 14.07 -1.53
N GLY A 639 8.72 13.30 -0.82
CA GLY A 639 8.17 12.03 -1.32
C GLY A 639 9.21 10.90 -1.42
N GLU A 640 10.35 11.03 -0.73
CA GLU A 640 11.39 9.99 -0.62
C GLU A 640 11.06 8.94 0.45
N LEU A 641 10.39 9.36 1.54
CA LEU A 641 9.79 8.49 2.56
C LEU A 641 8.27 8.57 2.48
N PHE A 642 7.60 7.47 2.84
CA PHE A 642 6.14 7.41 2.90
C PHE A 642 5.67 7.21 4.33
N LEU A 643 4.35 7.27 4.51
CA LEU A 643 3.72 7.15 5.83
C LEU A 643 4.20 5.95 6.65
N PRO A 644 4.35 4.73 6.07
CA PRO A 644 4.84 3.57 6.84
C PRO A 644 6.21 3.82 7.47
N GLN A 645 7.15 4.39 6.70
CA GLN A 645 8.50 4.68 7.19
C GLN A 645 8.51 5.80 8.23
N LEU A 646 7.69 6.84 8.03
CA LEU A 646 7.50 7.90 9.02
C LEU A 646 7.00 7.34 10.36
N MET A 647 6.06 6.40 10.32
CA MET A 647 5.53 5.72 11.52
C MET A 647 6.59 4.85 12.20
N GLN A 648 7.42 4.14 11.44
CA GLN A 648 8.51 3.37 12.03
C GLN A 648 9.56 4.27 12.69
N SER A 649 9.94 5.38 12.05
CA SER A 649 10.85 6.37 12.62
C SER A 649 10.30 6.99 13.90
N ALA A 650 8.98 7.23 13.94
CA ALA A 650 8.28 7.68 15.14
C ALA A 650 8.35 6.65 16.26
N GLU A 651 8.09 5.38 15.97
CA GLU A 651 8.16 4.31 16.96
C GLU A 651 9.59 4.09 17.48
N ALA A 652 10.58 4.14 16.60
CA ALA A 652 11.99 4.11 16.98
C ALA A 652 12.36 5.28 17.90
N THR A 653 11.86 6.48 17.60
CA THR A 653 12.02 7.66 18.45
C THR A 653 11.35 7.48 19.81
N LYS A 654 10.14 6.93 19.85
CA LYS A 654 9.42 6.63 21.09
C LYS A 654 10.22 5.66 21.98
N ASN A 655 10.76 4.59 21.41
CA ASN A 655 11.60 3.64 22.14
C ASN A 655 12.85 4.31 22.75
N ALA A 656 13.49 5.22 22.01
CA ALA A 656 14.58 6.03 22.54
C ALA A 656 14.10 6.94 23.69
N GLN A 657 13.01 7.68 23.48
CA GLN A 657 12.45 8.58 24.49
C GLN A 657 12.03 7.85 25.78
N GLU A 658 11.50 6.62 25.71
CA GLU A 658 11.14 5.83 26.88
C GLU A 658 12.36 5.53 27.77
N VAL A 659 13.50 5.20 27.16
CA VAL A 659 14.78 5.02 27.86
C VAL A 659 15.24 6.33 28.51
N LEU A 660 15.16 7.46 27.79
CA LEU A 660 15.52 8.78 28.31
C LEU A 660 14.60 9.20 29.48
N LYS A 661 13.29 9.00 29.36
CA LYS A 661 12.30 9.29 30.42
C LYS A 661 12.58 8.45 31.67
N ALA A 662 12.90 7.16 31.52
CA ALA A 662 13.25 6.30 32.63
C ALA A 662 14.51 6.79 33.37
N LYS A 663 15.51 7.31 32.65
CA LYS A 663 16.71 7.91 33.24
C LYS A 663 16.41 9.22 33.97
N LEU A 664 15.65 10.13 33.37
CA LEU A 664 15.23 11.41 33.98
C LEU A 664 14.44 11.20 35.29
N LEU A 665 13.53 10.22 35.30
CA LEU A 665 12.77 9.84 36.49
C LEU A 665 13.66 9.31 37.62
N ARG A 666 14.69 8.52 37.29
CA ARG A 666 15.70 8.04 38.27
C ARG A 666 16.55 9.18 38.82
N ASP A 667 16.85 10.17 37.99
CA ASP A 667 17.68 11.32 38.36
C ASP A 667 16.88 12.45 39.05
N GLY A 668 15.58 12.26 39.29
CA GLY A 668 14.71 13.23 39.98
C GLY A 668 14.39 14.50 39.18
N ALA A 669 14.72 14.51 37.88
CA ALA A 669 14.45 15.63 37.00
C ALA A 669 13.01 15.58 36.46
N LYS A 670 12.31 16.71 36.43
CA LYS A 670 11.06 16.83 35.67
C LYS A 670 11.38 16.75 34.17
N ALA A 671 10.65 15.91 33.44
CA ALA A 671 10.75 15.88 31.98
C ALA A 671 10.55 17.29 31.42
N SER A 672 11.45 17.74 30.52
CA SER A 672 11.28 19.01 29.83
C SER A 672 10.12 18.86 28.83
N ASN A 673 8.98 19.48 29.10
CA ASN A 673 7.86 19.56 28.17
C ASN A 673 8.07 20.77 27.26
N GLN A 674 8.05 20.59 25.93
CA GLN A 674 8.19 21.70 24.98
C GLN A 674 6.90 22.54 24.82
N GLY A 675 5.77 22.09 25.37
CA GLY A 675 4.49 22.79 25.31
C GLY A 675 3.30 21.83 25.33
N LYS A 676 2.13 22.32 25.72
CA LYS A 676 0.88 21.55 25.65
C LYS A 676 0.06 21.93 24.41
N ILE A 677 -0.24 20.95 23.58
CA ILE A 677 -1.04 21.11 22.36
C ILE A 677 -2.30 20.26 22.49
N LEU A 678 -3.46 20.83 22.15
CA LEU A 678 -4.70 20.06 22.07
C LEU A 678 -4.98 19.72 20.62
N LEU A 679 -5.31 18.46 20.33
CA LEU A 679 -5.70 18.01 19.00
C LEU A 679 -7.12 17.42 19.05
N ALA A 680 -7.95 17.79 18.07
CA ALA A 680 -9.32 17.26 17.94
C ALA A 680 -9.74 17.18 16.47
N THR A 681 -10.42 16.10 16.10
CA THR A 681 -11.21 16.08 14.86
C THR A 681 -12.57 16.69 15.20
N VAL A 682 -13.00 17.66 14.39
CA VAL A 682 -14.17 18.49 14.71
C VAL A 682 -15.45 17.66 14.74
N GLU A 683 -16.46 18.13 15.47
CA GLU A 683 -17.81 17.54 15.53
C GLU A 683 -18.31 17.17 14.13
N GLY A 684 -18.90 15.99 14.00
CA GLY A 684 -19.36 15.40 12.74
C GLY A 684 -18.26 14.89 11.82
N ASP A 685 -16.98 15.01 12.20
CA ASP A 685 -15.86 14.44 11.48
C ASP A 685 -15.09 13.43 12.33
N ILE A 686 -14.92 12.28 11.73
CA ILE A 686 -14.47 11.03 12.33
C ILE A 686 -13.20 10.51 11.68
N HIS A 687 -12.69 11.25 10.69
CA HIS A 687 -11.42 10.98 10.07
C HIS A 687 -10.32 11.55 10.96
N ASP A 688 -9.70 10.67 11.75
CA ASP A 688 -8.67 11.06 12.70
C ASP A 688 -7.27 10.64 12.29
N ILE A 689 -7.11 10.04 11.12
CA ILE A 689 -5.81 9.57 10.62
C ILE A 689 -4.80 10.73 10.54
N GLY A 690 -5.15 11.81 9.84
CA GLY A 690 -4.28 12.99 9.73
C GLY A 690 -3.94 13.60 11.09
N LYS A 691 -4.94 13.75 11.98
CA LYS A 691 -4.75 14.22 13.36
C LYS A 691 -3.81 13.30 14.16
N ASN A 692 -3.98 11.98 14.05
CA ASN A 692 -3.18 11.00 14.77
C ASN A 692 -1.72 10.99 14.29
N ILE A 693 -1.49 11.26 13.00
CA ILE A 693 -0.15 11.48 12.47
C ILE A 693 0.45 12.76 13.06
N VAL A 694 -0.28 13.88 13.02
CA VAL A 694 0.18 15.14 13.62
C VAL A 694 0.48 14.97 15.12
N LYS A 695 -0.39 14.27 15.86
CA LYS A 695 -0.16 13.88 17.26
C LYS A 695 1.16 13.14 17.41
N MET A 696 1.32 12.04 16.69
CA MET A 696 2.49 11.18 16.78
C MET A 696 3.77 11.97 16.46
N VAL A 697 3.76 12.78 15.40
CA VAL A 697 4.90 13.60 15.00
C VAL A 697 5.20 14.64 16.10
N LEU A 698 4.22 15.38 16.59
CA LEU A 698 4.45 16.37 17.66
C LEU A 698 4.93 15.73 18.99
N GLU A 699 4.42 14.55 19.35
CA GLU A 699 4.92 13.78 20.50
C GLU A 699 6.40 13.40 20.32
N ASN A 700 6.83 13.06 19.10
CA ASN A 700 8.24 12.78 18.80
C ASN A 700 9.13 14.00 18.96
N TYR A 701 8.62 15.20 18.67
CA TYR A 701 9.29 16.47 18.91
C TYR A 701 9.25 16.92 20.39
N GLY A 702 8.61 16.15 21.27
CA GLY A 702 8.63 16.37 22.72
C GLY A 702 7.52 17.29 23.24
N TYR A 703 6.48 17.53 22.44
CA TYR A 703 5.26 18.22 22.90
C TYR A 703 4.33 17.27 23.65
N GLN A 704 3.62 17.79 24.65
CA GLN A 704 2.55 17.06 25.32
C GLN A 704 1.24 17.24 24.56
N ILE A 705 0.69 16.15 24.02
CA ILE A 705 -0.57 16.19 23.29
C ILE A 705 -1.74 15.81 24.18
N ILE A 706 -2.77 16.66 24.19
CA ILE A 706 -4.10 16.35 24.71
C ILE A 706 -4.99 16.05 23.52
N ASP A 707 -5.16 14.78 23.25
CA ASP A 707 -5.96 14.29 22.14
C ASP A 707 -7.40 14.06 22.60
N LEU A 708 -8.33 14.89 22.14
CA LEU A 708 -9.75 14.72 22.43
C LEU A 708 -10.42 13.66 21.55
N GLY A 709 -9.68 13.09 20.59
CA GLY A 709 -10.18 12.10 19.67
C GLY A 709 -10.93 12.75 18.51
N LYS A 710 -11.99 12.07 18.08
CA LYS A 710 -12.76 12.40 16.89
C LYS A 710 -14.23 12.63 17.20
N ASP A 711 -14.93 13.28 16.28
CA ASP A 711 -16.29 13.74 16.49
C ASP A 711 -16.43 14.52 17.80
N VAL A 712 -15.54 15.49 18.01
CA VAL A 712 -15.42 16.17 19.30
C VAL A 712 -16.38 17.35 19.36
N PRO A 713 -17.34 17.39 20.29
CA PRO A 713 -18.27 18.50 20.42
C PRO A 713 -17.57 19.83 20.71
N VAL A 714 -18.10 20.93 20.16
CA VAL A 714 -17.53 22.28 20.36
C VAL A 714 -17.30 22.62 21.84
N ALA A 715 -18.25 22.27 22.70
CA ALA A 715 -18.19 22.57 24.14
C ALA A 715 -17.04 21.83 24.84
N GLU A 716 -16.73 20.62 24.39
CA GLU A 716 -15.63 19.81 24.93
C GLU A 716 -14.28 20.49 24.64
N VAL A 717 -14.06 20.90 23.38
CA VAL A 717 -12.84 21.62 22.98
C VAL A 717 -12.63 22.87 23.82
N VAL A 718 -13.67 23.71 23.97
CA VAL A 718 -13.59 24.94 24.76
C VAL A 718 -13.30 24.64 26.24
N ARG A 719 -13.93 23.62 26.82
CA ARG A 719 -13.70 23.20 28.21
C ARG A 719 -12.25 22.76 28.40
N SER A 720 -11.77 21.82 27.59
CA SER A 720 -10.42 21.27 27.71
C SER A 720 -9.34 22.33 27.51
N VAL A 721 -9.51 23.27 26.56
CA VAL A 721 -8.56 24.39 26.38
C VAL A 721 -8.43 25.24 27.65
N LYS A 722 -9.53 25.50 28.35
CA LYS A 722 -9.54 26.28 29.60
C LYS A 722 -8.95 25.52 30.78
N GLU A 723 -9.36 24.27 30.97
CA GLU A 723 -8.94 23.44 32.09
C GLU A 723 -7.44 23.13 32.02
N GLU A 724 -6.94 22.80 30.83
CA GLU A 724 -5.56 22.35 30.62
C GLU A 724 -4.58 23.50 30.30
N LYS A 725 -5.11 24.72 30.12
CA LYS A 725 -4.36 25.94 29.76
C LYS A 725 -3.55 25.76 28.47
N ILE A 726 -4.26 25.39 27.41
CA ILE A 726 -3.66 25.10 26.11
C ILE A 726 -3.27 26.38 25.38
N GLU A 727 -2.07 26.39 24.78
CA GLU A 727 -1.55 27.53 24.01
C GLU A 727 -1.70 27.34 22.50
N LEU A 728 -1.71 26.09 22.02
CA LEU A 728 -1.94 25.73 20.62
C LEU A 728 -3.02 24.65 20.50
N VAL A 729 -4.02 24.90 19.66
CA VAL A 729 -5.09 23.96 19.32
C VAL A 729 -4.96 23.57 17.85
N GLY A 730 -4.91 22.27 17.56
CA GLY A 730 -5.00 21.73 16.21
C GLY A 730 -6.39 21.14 15.96
N LEU A 731 -7.08 21.63 14.93
CA LEU A 731 -8.37 21.09 14.50
C LEU A 731 -8.23 20.41 13.13
N SER A 732 -8.80 19.21 13.01
CA SER A 732 -8.79 18.44 11.77
C SER A 732 -10.19 18.26 11.18
N ALA A 733 -10.31 18.35 9.85
CA ALA A 733 -11.49 17.97 9.08
C ALA A 733 -11.08 17.38 7.72
N LEU A 734 -11.65 16.24 7.33
CA LEU A 734 -11.42 15.61 6.03
C LEU A 734 -12.56 15.90 5.05
N MET A 735 -13.78 16.06 5.51
CA MET A 735 -14.94 16.29 4.63
C MET A 735 -15.19 17.78 4.46
N THR A 736 -15.53 18.23 3.24
CA THR A 736 -15.96 19.63 3.02
C THR A 736 -17.19 19.98 3.85
N THR A 737 -17.99 18.97 4.18
CA THR A 737 -19.21 19.06 4.99
C THR A 737 -18.94 19.47 6.45
N THR A 738 -17.75 19.17 6.99
CA THR A 738 -17.43 19.33 8.42
C THR A 738 -16.60 20.58 8.72
N VAL A 739 -16.07 21.26 7.69
CA VAL A 739 -15.32 22.51 7.80
C VAL A 739 -16.09 23.62 8.53
N GLN A 740 -17.42 23.66 8.40
CA GLN A 740 -18.25 24.62 9.14
C GLN A 740 -18.21 24.40 10.65
N ASN A 741 -18.13 23.15 11.10
CA ASN A 741 -17.99 22.83 12.53
C ASN A 741 -16.62 23.29 13.06
N MET A 742 -15.57 23.26 12.24
CA MET A 742 -14.29 23.88 12.57
C MET A 742 -14.42 25.37 12.85
N LYS A 743 -15.13 26.11 11.99
CA LYS A 743 -15.41 27.54 12.22
C LYS A 743 -16.20 27.78 13.50
N ARG A 744 -17.21 26.96 13.78
CA ARG A 744 -18.00 27.03 15.03
C ARG A 744 -17.12 26.83 16.25
N THR A 745 -16.22 25.85 16.23
CA THR A 745 -15.26 25.60 17.31
C THR A 745 -14.34 26.79 17.54
N ILE A 746 -13.75 27.35 16.48
CA ILE A 746 -12.85 28.51 16.59
C ILE A 746 -13.59 29.73 17.11
N THR A 747 -14.79 30.00 16.60
CA THR A 747 -15.64 31.11 17.06
C THR A 747 -15.95 30.97 18.55
N ALA A 748 -16.35 29.78 19.00
CA ALA A 748 -16.64 29.50 20.41
C ALA A 748 -15.41 29.66 21.31
N LEU A 749 -14.21 29.27 20.85
CA LEU A 749 -12.95 29.50 21.59
C LEU A 749 -12.70 31.01 21.80
N ARG A 750 -12.92 31.82 20.77
CA ARG A 750 -12.75 33.28 20.85
C ARG A 750 -13.79 33.93 21.76
N GLU A 751 -15.07 33.58 21.61
CA GLU A 751 -16.17 34.07 22.46
C GLU A 751 -15.97 33.69 23.93
N ALA A 752 -15.38 32.51 24.18
CA ALA A 752 -15.06 32.03 25.52
C ALA A 752 -13.82 32.70 26.14
N GLY A 753 -13.15 33.60 25.42
CA GLY A 753 -11.97 34.36 25.88
C GLY A 753 -10.66 33.57 25.84
N CYS A 754 -10.57 32.47 25.09
CA CYS A 754 -9.35 31.69 24.96
C CYS A 754 -8.33 32.39 24.04
N THR A 755 -7.11 32.59 24.54
CA THR A 755 -6.00 33.25 23.82
C THR A 755 -5.13 32.28 23.03
N CYS A 756 -5.47 31.00 23.01
CA CYS A 756 -4.72 29.97 22.31
C CYS A 756 -4.64 30.27 20.81
N LYS A 757 -3.52 29.93 20.18
CA LYS A 757 -3.40 29.88 18.74
C LYS A 757 -4.11 28.65 18.19
N VAL A 758 -4.68 28.76 16.99
CA VAL A 758 -5.36 27.65 16.32
C VAL A 758 -4.68 27.36 14.99
N MET A 759 -4.23 26.12 14.82
CA MET A 759 -3.85 25.56 13.52
C MET A 759 -4.94 24.63 13.00
N VAL A 760 -5.16 24.63 11.69
CA VAL A 760 -6.16 23.77 11.03
C VAL A 760 -5.52 22.93 9.93
N GLY A 761 -6.03 21.73 9.71
CA GLY A 761 -5.54 20.85 8.65
C GLY A 761 -6.54 19.76 8.23
N GLY A 762 -6.19 19.02 7.19
CA GLY A 762 -6.99 17.94 6.58
C GLY A 762 -7.17 18.12 5.07
N ALA A 763 -7.58 17.07 4.38
CA ALA A 763 -7.48 16.96 2.90
C ALA A 763 -8.21 18.05 2.12
N VAL A 764 -9.25 18.65 2.71
CA VAL A 764 -10.07 19.69 2.08
C VAL A 764 -9.64 21.12 2.47
N LEU A 765 -8.68 21.27 3.39
CA LEU A 765 -8.20 22.56 3.87
C LEU A 765 -7.14 23.15 2.93
N ASN A 766 -7.08 24.47 2.91
CA ASN A 766 -6.05 25.28 2.25
C ASN A 766 -5.98 26.66 2.92
N GLU A 767 -5.15 27.58 2.42
CA GLU A 767 -5.05 28.94 2.97
C GLU A 767 -6.38 29.71 2.95
N GLU A 768 -7.19 29.58 1.89
CA GLU A 768 -8.50 30.22 1.81
C GLU A 768 -9.44 29.71 2.92
N TYR A 769 -9.44 28.40 3.16
CA TYR A 769 -10.24 27.78 4.22
C TYR A 769 -9.77 28.19 5.62
N LYS A 770 -8.46 28.34 5.84
CA LYS A 770 -7.93 28.85 7.11
C LYS A 770 -8.43 30.26 7.41
N GLU A 771 -8.46 31.15 6.42
CA GLU A 771 -9.07 32.48 6.58
C GLU A 771 -10.58 32.39 6.88
N PHE A 772 -11.30 31.53 6.15
CA PHE A 772 -12.74 31.36 6.32
C PHE A 772 -13.15 30.90 7.73
N VAL A 773 -12.43 29.93 8.29
CA VAL A 773 -12.71 29.38 9.63
C VAL A 773 -12.16 30.26 10.76
N GLY A 774 -11.30 31.24 10.44
CA GLY A 774 -10.70 32.17 11.40
C GLY A 774 -9.51 31.59 12.17
N ALA A 775 -8.80 30.63 11.58
CA ALA A 775 -7.62 30.02 12.19
C ALA A 775 -6.37 30.91 12.06
N ASP A 776 -5.43 30.76 12.99
CA ASP A 776 -4.15 31.47 12.95
C ASP A 776 -3.22 30.87 11.88
N PHE A 777 -3.21 29.54 11.73
CA PHE A 777 -2.30 28.81 10.86
C PHE A 777 -3.00 27.71 10.04
N TYR A 778 -2.50 27.46 8.83
CA TYR A 778 -2.84 26.29 8.02
C TYR A 778 -1.67 25.30 8.05
N SER A 779 -1.95 24.07 8.46
CA SER A 779 -0.98 22.98 8.46
C SER A 779 -1.25 22.08 7.25
N LYS A 780 -0.46 22.26 6.19
CA LYS A 780 -0.60 21.46 4.96
C LYS A 780 -0.22 19.99 5.15
N ASP A 781 0.69 19.72 6.08
CA ASP A 781 1.18 18.39 6.43
C ASP A 781 1.59 18.37 7.92
N ALA A 782 2.06 17.21 8.40
CA ALA A 782 2.42 17.05 9.81
C ALA A 782 3.69 17.82 10.20
N MET A 783 4.61 18.05 9.27
CA MET A 783 5.86 18.77 9.52
C MET A 783 5.62 20.27 9.62
N GLU A 784 4.71 20.81 8.81
CA GLU A 784 4.21 22.17 8.98
C GLU A 784 3.59 22.36 10.38
N GLY A 785 2.89 21.35 10.89
CA GLY A 785 2.36 21.37 12.25
C GLY A 785 3.46 21.50 13.32
N VAL A 786 4.61 20.86 13.11
CA VAL A 786 5.80 21.02 13.95
C VAL A 786 6.36 22.43 13.83
N ARG A 787 6.56 22.95 12.62
CA ARG A 787 7.07 24.32 12.39
C ARG A 787 6.16 25.37 13.05
N ILE A 788 4.84 25.18 12.96
CA ILE A 788 3.86 26.02 13.65
C ILE A 788 4.04 25.91 15.17
N ALA A 789 4.15 24.70 15.73
CA ALA A 789 4.38 24.50 17.16
C ALA A 789 5.68 25.17 17.64
N GLU A 790 6.78 25.03 16.90
CA GLU A 790 8.06 25.69 17.20
C GLU A 790 7.89 27.23 17.22
N SER A 791 7.15 27.78 16.25
CA SER A 791 6.89 29.23 16.19
C SER A 791 6.03 29.74 17.36
N VAL A 792 5.14 28.92 17.89
CA VAL A 792 4.22 29.28 18.98
C VAL A 792 4.89 29.14 20.35
N PHE A 793 5.64 28.05 20.58
CA PHE A 793 6.26 27.77 21.88
C PHE A 793 7.67 28.36 22.04
N GLY A 794 8.31 28.81 20.95
CA GLY A 794 9.53 29.61 20.97
C GLY A 794 10.75 28.91 21.59
N LYS A 795 11.63 28.38 20.74
CA LYS A 795 13.06 28.29 21.04
C LYS A 795 13.86 29.09 20.02
#